data_AF-A0A971IR17-F1
#
_entry.id   AF-A0A971IR17-F1
#
_cell.length_a   1.000
_cell.length_b   1.000
_cell.length_c   1.000
_cell.angle_alpha   90.00
_cell.angle_beta   90.00
_cell.angle_gamma   90.00
#
_symmetry.space_group_name_H-M   'P 1'
#
loop_
_entity.id
_entity.type
_entity.pdbx_description
1 polymer ?
#
loop_
_entity_poly.entity_id
_entity_poly.type
_entity_poly.pdbx_seq_one_letter_code
_entity_poly.pdbx_strand_id
1 'polypeptide(L)'
;MSLFRNLMFLLLLLTCSTCANKADNVEEDFTRYVNPNIGTTHSRWFFYTPAALPFGMAKLAPSTNGSYGNKSGWEAVGYEDGHTSIEGFACFHEFQIGGVMLMPVVGEVKTRPGSLETPHEGYRSKFDKNTEVATTGYYSVVLNDYDTKVELTATDRVGYQRYIFPETDSAYIIFDIGNQLGESGAVKDAHIRLIDNQTIDGFVTTTPEYVKKYQSGTDLTMFFYAKLDKPVEESLVFLRGEKPLFGNEIKGVGSTMAVKFSTKEEERVLVKIGLSYTSIDNAKLNYETEAAAKTFEEAKQAAHEVWKEKIGRIRVTGGTNDDKIKFYTGLYHAILGRGLASDVNGAYPKNDGSIGQIETDSQGTPAHHHYNTDAIWGAFWNLTQLWTLAYPEYYSDWIKSQLLVYKDTGWLGDGIANSRYVSGVGTNFTGLAIAAAYNCGFRDFDINLAYEAAFKNEIDGKSRPLGAGKPDVSFFVENGFAPYAPELQNKTVPECWMFGTSHTLEYSFSCYAVAQFAKQLNKTKDYGLLNKLAGSWENIFDKETHLMRPRLTDGSFIKDFDPTAPWIGFQEGNAIQYTFYVPHEPERLIEKVGQNIFNNRLDSIFIISQSNIFGGGKELNAFSGLHALYNHGNQPNLQTAWLFNFSGKPHLTQKWTRTICNEFYGTEGIHGYGYGQDEDQGQLGAWYVMAAMGLFDVKGLTEENPKMQLGSPLFERIEIKLNQKYYPGDTFVIETENNSKENKYVQSLSLNGKIQKSVFIPFSDIASGGKVKLTMGANPDTE
;
A
#
# COMPACT_ATOMS: atom_id res chain seq x y z
N MET A 1 -33.53 11.32 68.98
CA MET A 1 -34.09 11.14 67.62
C MET A 1 -33.67 12.20 66.59
N SER A 2 -33.33 13.44 66.99
CA SER A 2 -32.90 14.48 66.03
C SER A 2 -31.44 14.35 65.54
N LEU A 3 -30.52 13.85 66.36
CA LEU A 3 -29.10 13.67 65.94
C LEU A 3 -28.88 12.56 64.91
N PHE A 4 -29.62 11.45 65.01
CA PHE A 4 -29.51 10.33 64.05
C PHE A 4 -30.06 10.67 62.66
N ARG A 5 -31.05 11.57 62.58
CA ARG A 5 -31.64 11.98 61.29
C ARG A 5 -30.73 12.92 60.49
N ASN A 6 -29.92 13.73 61.19
CA ASN A 6 -28.97 14.63 60.55
C ASN A 6 -27.68 13.91 60.11
N LEU A 7 -27.26 12.86 60.82
CA LEU A 7 -26.11 12.05 60.42
C LEU A 7 -26.40 11.18 59.17
N MET A 8 -27.63 10.67 59.03
CA MET A 8 -28.08 9.93 57.84
C MET A 8 -28.21 10.82 56.60
N PHE A 9 -28.65 12.07 56.76
CA PHE A 9 -28.71 13.04 55.65
C PHE A 9 -27.31 13.50 55.20
N LEU A 10 -26.34 13.60 56.11
CA LEU A 10 -24.96 13.95 55.75
C LEU A 10 -24.22 12.79 55.06
N LEU A 11 -24.48 11.53 55.45
CA LEU A 11 -23.93 10.36 54.76
C LEU A 11 -24.54 10.15 53.37
N LEU A 12 -25.84 10.41 53.17
CA LEU A 12 -26.47 10.32 51.85
C LEU A 12 -26.02 11.44 50.89
N LEU A 13 -25.68 12.63 51.40
CA LEU A 13 -25.12 13.71 50.59
C LEU A 13 -23.63 13.49 50.23
N LEU A 14 -22.89 12.75 51.05
CA LEU A 14 -21.49 12.36 50.75
C LEU A 14 -21.38 11.14 49.80
N THR A 15 -22.42 10.30 49.68
CA THR A 15 -22.46 9.22 48.68
C THR A 15 -23.05 9.64 47.33
N CYS A 16 -23.75 10.78 47.24
CA CYS A 16 -24.28 11.31 45.98
C CYS A 16 -23.36 12.30 45.26
N SER A 17 -22.20 12.65 45.84
CA SER A 17 -21.21 13.53 45.19
C SER A 17 -20.02 12.78 44.56
N THR A 18 -19.99 11.45 44.59
CA THR A 18 -18.96 10.60 43.95
C THR A 18 -19.44 9.88 42.69
N CYS A 19 -20.68 10.12 42.25
CA CYS A 19 -21.25 9.56 41.01
C CYS A 19 -21.66 10.65 40.00
N ALA A 20 -20.87 11.73 39.91
CA ALA A 20 -20.95 12.69 38.81
C ALA A 20 -19.60 12.68 38.07
N ASN A 21 -19.65 12.21 36.83
CA ASN A 21 -18.61 12.32 35.79
C ASN A 21 -17.31 11.52 35.99
N LYS A 22 -17.41 10.20 36.06
CA LYS A 22 -16.70 9.42 35.02
C LYS A 22 -17.67 9.36 33.85
N ALA A 23 -17.63 10.38 33.00
CA ALA A 23 -17.98 10.12 31.61
C ALA A 23 -16.98 9.03 31.21
N ASP A 24 -17.48 7.82 30.94
CA ASP A 24 -16.68 6.84 30.24
C ASP A 24 -16.11 7.58 29.03
N ASN A 25 -14.80 7.79 29.05
CA ASN A 25 -14.10 8.48 27.99
C ASN A 25 -14.08 7.47 26.84
N VAL A 26 -15.24 7.33 26.17
CA VAL A 26 -15.41 6.43 25.03
C VAL A 26 -14.46 6.98 23.99
N GLU A 27 -13.32 6.32 23.84
CA GLU A 27 -12.33 6.64 22.83
C GLU A 27 -13.05 6.72 21.48
N GLU A 28 -12.92 7.87 20.81
CA GLU A 28 -13.55 8.09 19.52
C GLU A 28 -13.10 7.00 18.55
N ASP A 29 -14.05 6.27 18.01
CA ASP A 29 -13.80 5.28 16.98
C ASP A 29 -13.72 5.97 15.62
N PHE A 30 -12.49 6.14 15.13
CA PHE A 30 -12.21 6.78 13.85
C PHE A 30 -12.46 5.87 12.64
N THR A 31 -12.66 4.57 12.83
CA THR A 31 -12.96 3.64 11.72
C THR A 31 -14.26 4.00 11.00
N ARG A 32 -15.19 4.70 11.68
CA ARG A 32 -16.44 5.21 11.10
C ARG A 32 -16.25 6.18 9.93
N TYR A 33 -15.07 6.78 9.78
CA TYR A 33 -14.76 7.66 8.65
C TYR A 33 -14.14 6.91 7.47
N VAL A 34 -13.75 5.65 7.64
CA VAL A 34 -13.17 4.84 6.56
C VAL A 34 -14.28 4.41 5.61
N ASN A 35 -14.08 4.69 4.32
CA ASN A 35 -14.97 4.24 3.25
C ASN A 35 -14.16 3.46 2.20
N PRO A 36 -14.13 2.12 2.26
CA PRO A 36 -13.38 1.29 1.31
C PRO A 36 -13.79 1.45 -0.17
N ASN A 37 -14.98 2.01 -0.46
CA ASN A 37 -15.46 2.21 -1.84
C ASN A 37 -14.83 3.40 -2.56
N ILE A 38 -14.03 4.23 -1.87
CA ILE A 38 -13.39 5.39 -2.50
C ILE A 38 -12.26 4.92 -3.41
N GLY A 39 -12.26 5.38 -4.66
CA GLY A 39 -11.21 5.07 -5.65
C GLY A 39 -11.32 3.68 -6.28
N THR A 40 -12.43 2.95 -6.08
CA THR A 40 -12.61 1.59 -6.60
C THR A 40 -13.10 1.56 -8.06
N THR A 41 -12.92 2.61 -8.84
CA THR A 41 -13.13 2.60 -10.29
C THR A 41 -11.78 2.64 -10.96
N HIS A 42 -11.56 1.78 -11.96
CA HIS A 42 -10.26 1.60 -12.62
C HIS A 42 -9.14 1.18 -11.64
N SER A 43 -9.50 0.51 -10.54
CA SER A 43 -8.54 0.03 -9.53
C SER A 43 -8.00 -1.37 -9.86
N ARG A 44 -6.82 -1.68 -9.32
CA ARG A 44 -6.16 -2.98 -9.51
C ARG A 44 -6.67 -4.04 -8.52
N TRP A 45 -6.30 -5.29 -8.80
CA TRP A 45 -6.75 -6.49 -8.08
C TRP A 45 -6.58 -6.40 -6.55
N PHE A 46 -5.46 -5.87 -6.08
CA PHE A 46 -5.12 -5.82 -4.66
C PHE A 46 -5.69 -4.62 -3.90
N PHE A 47 -6.39 -3.70 -4.59
CA PHE A 47 -6.85 -2.44 -4.01
C PHE A 47 -8.05 -2.65 -3.05
N TYR A 48 -9.11 -3.30 -3.53
CA TYR A 48 -10.37 -3.38 -2.80
C TYR A 48 -10.48 -4.67 -1.98
N THR A 49 -10.11 -4.60 -0.69
CA THR A 49 -10.14 -5.75 0.24
C THR A 49 -10.76 -5.43 1.60
N PRO A 50 -12.04 -4.98 1.64
CA PRO A 50 -12.69 -4.49 2.86
C PRO A 50 -12.68 -5.48 4.03
N ALA A 51 -12.75 -6.79 3.75
CA ALA A 51 -12.70 -7.84 4.77
C ALA A 51 -11.27 -8.39 4.94
N ALA A 52 -10.34 -7.51 5.26
CA ALA A 52 -8.95 -7.83 5.62
C ALA A 52 -8.55 -7.16 6.94
N LEU A 53 -7.51 -7.69 7.60
CA LEU A 53 -6.79 -6.96 8.64
C LEU A 53 -5.66 -6.11 8.03
N PRO A 54 -5.18 -5.07 8.74
CA PRO A 54 -3.98 -4.34 8.32
C PRO A 54 -2.83 -5.30 8.05
N PHE A 55 -2.25 -5.24 6.84
CA PHE A 55 -1.17 -6.11 6.38
C PHE A 55 -1.47 -7.63 6.44
N GLY A 56 -2.74 -8.04 6.49
CA GLY A 56 -3.14 -9.45 6.57
C GLY A 56 -2.83 -10.25 5.28
N MET A 57 -2.71 -11.56 5.40
CA MET A 57 -2.67 -12.51 4.27
C MET A 57 -4.08 -12.81 3.75
N ALA A 58 -5.03 -13.03 4.65
CA ALA A 58 -6.43 -13.24 4.29
C ALA A 58 -7.09 -11.91 3.94
N LYS A 59 -7.32 -11.74 2.64
CA LYS A 59 -7.89 -10.53 2.07
C LYS A 59 -9.14 -10.91 1.32
N LEU A 60 -10.29 -10.84 1.99
CA LEU A 60 -11.57 -11.21 1.40
C LEU A 60 -12.24 -10.01 0.74
N ALA A 61 -12.73 -10.21 -0.48
CA ALA A 61 -13.46 -9.19 -1.24
C ALA A 61 -14.40 -9.81 -2.27
N PRO A 62 -15.48 -9.12 -2.65
CA PRO A 62 -16.22 -9.45 -3.87
C PRO A 62 -15.32 -9.23 -5.11
N SER A 63 -15.49 -10.07 -6.11
CA SER A 63 -14.97 -9.90 -7.46
C SER A 63 -16.12 -9.62 -8.42
N THR A 64 -15.98 -8.60 -9.26
CA THR A 64 -16.90 -8.22 -10.34
C THR A 64 -16.36 -8.57 -11.72
N ASN A 65 -15.04 -8.64 -11.92
CA ASN A 65 -14.40 -8.95 -13.20
C ASN A 65 -13.02 -9.60 -13.07
N GLY A 66 -12.64 -10.10 -11.89
CA GLY A 66 -11.36 -10.79 -11.67
C GLY A 66 -11.10 -11.96 -12.62
N SER A 67 -12.15 -12.69 -13.04
CA SER A 67 -12.05 -13.82 -13.97
C SER A 67 -11.62 -13.43 -15.39
N TYR A 68 -11.64 -12.14 -15.73
CA TYR A 68 -11.16 -11.63 -17.01
C TYR A 68 -9.62 -11.73 -17.10
N GLY A 69 -8.97 -11.86 -15.94
CA GLY A 69 -7.54 -11.95 -15.82
C GLY A 69 -6.86 -10.62 -16.10
N ASN A 70 -5.55 -10.69 -16.19
CA ASN A 70 -4.68 -9.53 -16.29
C ASN A 70 -3.56 -9.91 -17.28
N LYS A 71 -3.71 -9.46 -18.52
CA LYS A 71 -2.93 -9.94 -19.67
C LYS A 71 -1.54 -9.32 -19.71
N SER A 72 -1.39 -8.09 -19.25
CA SER A 72 -0.13 -7.33 -19.30
C SER A 72 0.54 -7.17 -17.93
N GLY A 73 -0.13 -7.56 -16.85
CA GLY A 73 0.30 -7.35 -15.47
C GLY A 73 -0.26 -6.07 -14.83
N TRP A 74 -1.12 -5.30 -15.52
CA TRP A 74 -1.51 -3.93 -15.14
C TRP A 74 -2.99 -3.56 -15.36
N GLU A 75 -3.82 -4.48 -15.87
CA GLU A 75 -5.22 -4.17 -16.09
C GLU A 75 -5.99 -3.92 -14.77
N ALA A 76 -6.91 -2.96 -14.80
CA ALA A 76 -7.86 -2.70 -13.72
C ALA A 76 -8.93 -3.80 -13.67
N VAL A 77 -8.71 -4.79 -12.82
CA VAL A 77 -9.58 -5.96 -12.65
C VAL A 77 -9.68 -6.36 -11.18
N GLY A 78 -10.75 -7.06 -10.83
CA GLY A 78 -11.09 -7.46 -9.47
C GLY A 78 -12.48 -6.93 -9.13
N TYR A 79 -12.53 -5.75 -8.52
CA TYR A 79 -13.77 -5.09 -8.15
C TYR A 79 -13.83 -3.70 -8.80
N GLU A 80 -15.02 -3.31 -9.25
CA GLU A 80 -15.25 -1.97 -9.78
C GLU A 80 -16.62 -1.42 -9.35
N ASP A 81 -16.63 -0.18 -8.85
CA ASP A 81 -17.83 0.43 -8.25
C ASP A 81 -18.99 0.58 -9.24
N GLY A 82 -18.68 0.77 -10.52
CA GLY A 82 -19.69 0.90 -11.58
C GLY A 82 -20.37 -0.42 -11.96
N HIS A 83 -19.85 -1.56 -11.53
CA HIS A 83 -20.40 -2.87 -11.87
C HIS A 83 -21.58 -3.25 -10.97
N THR A 84 -22.54 -3.98 -11.56
CA THR A 84 -23.82 -4.34 -10.94
C THR A 84 -24.00 -5.84 -10.74
N SER A 85 -22.92 -6.61 -10.88
CA SER A 85 -22.93 -8.07 -10.68
C SER A 85 -21.59 -8.59 -10.18
N ILE A 86 -21.65 -9.59 -9.31
CA ILE A 86 -20.54 -10.22 -8.61
C ILE A 86 -20.37 -11.65 -9.14
N GLU A 87 -19.14 -12.01 -9.48
CA GLU A 87 -18.75 -13.37 -9.90
C GLU A 87 -18.22 -14.23 -8.76
N GLY A 88 -17.99 -13.68 -7.57
CA GLY A 88 -17.61 -14.47 -6.40
C GLY A 88 -16.87 -13.66 -5.37
N PHE A 89 -16.32 -14.34 -4.37
CA PHE A 89 -15.63 -13.75 -3.23
C PHE A 89 -14.26 -14.41 -3.08
N ALA A 90 -13.21 -13.69 -3.48
CA ALA A 90 -11.85 -14.18 -3.54
C ALA A 90 -11.14 -14.06 -2.18
N CYS A 91 -10.20 -14.99 -1.93
CA CYS A 91 -9.49 -15.11 -0.64
C CYS A 91 -8.06 -14.54 -0.65
N PHE A 92 -7.43 -14.48 -1.82
CA PHE A 92 -6.08 -13.94 -2.00
C PHE A 92 -6.11 -12.70 -2.90
N HIS A 93 -5.58 -11.59 -2.38
CA HIS A 93 -5.43 -10.33 -3.12
C HIS A 93 -4.07 -9.71 -2.82
N GLU A 94 -3.08 -9.98 -3.66
CA GLU A 94 -1.82 -9.25 -3.64
C GLU A 94 -1.33 -8.96 -5.06
N PHE A 95 -0.36 -8.07 -5.18
CA PHE A 95 0.32 -7.84 -6.45
C PHE A 95 0.88 -9.16 -6.97
N GLN A 96 0.46 -9.54 -8.19
CA GLN A 96 0.81 -10.81 -8.85
C GLN A 96 0.31 -12.09 -8.14
N ILE A 97 -0.66 -11.97 -7.23
CA ILE A 97 -1.23 -13.12 -6.49
C ILE A 97 -2.76 -13.00 -6.47
N GLY A 98 -3.41 -14.03 -6.98
CA GLY A 98 -4.86 -14.19 -6.93
C GLY A 98 -5.22 -15.66 -7.03
N GLY A 99 -6.30 -16.07 -6.40
CA GLY A 99 -6.66 -17.48 -6.34
C GLY A 99 -7.71 -17.74 -5.28
N VAL A 100 -8.35 -18.90 -5.39
CA VAL A 100 -9.39 -19.39 -4.47
C VAL A 100 -10.56 -18.42 -4.33
N MET A 101 -11.59 -18.62 -5.14
CA MET A 101 -12.82 -17.84 -5.10
C MET A 101 -14.00 -18.73 -4.71
N LEU A 102 -14.84 -18.21 -3.81
CA LEU A 102 -16.08 -18.89 -3.40
C LEU A 102 -17.29 -18.13 -3.94
N MET A 103 -18.32 -18.84 -4.36
CA MET A 103 -19.59 -18.24 -4.79
C MET A 103 -20.78 -19.07 -4.28
N PRO A 104 -21.64 -18.52 -3.41
CA PRO A 104 -22.89 -19.18 -3.03
C PRO A 104 -23.90 -19.04 -4.18
N VAL A 105 -24.59 -20.13 -4.49
CA VAL A 105 -25.64 -20.17 -5.52
C VAL A 105 -26.83 -20.99 -5.05
N VAL A 106 -28.01 -20.66 -5.58
CA VAL A 106 -29.26 -21.41 -5.35
C VAL A 106 -29.78 -21.91 -6.70
N GLY A 107 -30.12 -23.21 -6.76
CA GLY A 107 -30.65 -23.85 -7.96
C GLY A 107 -29.59 -24.56 -8.79
N GLU A 108 -29.64 -24.39 -10.12
CA GLU A 108 -28.74 -25.09 -11.05
C GLU A 108 -27.29 -24.59 -10.94
N VAL A 109 -26.34 -25.52 -10.78
CA VAL A 109 -24.90 -25.22 -10.79
C VAL A 109 -24.44 -24.99 -12.24
N LYS A 110 -24.22 -23.71 -12.58
CA LYS A 110 -23.54 -23.32 -13.81
C LYS A 110 -22.02 -23.42 -13.62
N THR A 111 -21.28 -23.66 -14.70
CA THR A 111 -19.84 -23.96 -14.63
C THR A 111 -18.92 -22.85 -15.11
N ARG A 112 -19.47 -21.66 -15.37
CA ARG A 112 -18.74 -20.43 -15.72
C ARG A 112 -19.37 -19.24 -14.98
N PRO A 113 -18.60 -18.17 -14.70
CA PRO A 113 -19.15 -16.96 -14.08
C PRO A 113 -20.15 -16.23 -14.98
N GLY A 114 -19.92 -16.21 -16.30
CA GLY A 114 -20.62 -15.31 -17.23
C GLY A 114 -19.91 -13.96 -17.33
N SER A 115 -20.31 -13.11 -18.28
CA SER A 115 -19.74 -11.76 -18.42
C SER A 115 -20.60 -10.69 -17.72
N LEU A 116 -20.09 -9.46 -17.64
CA LEU A 116 -20.84 -8.29 -17.17
C LEU A 116 -22.08 -8.02 -18.04
N GLU A 117 -21.99 -8.29 -19.33
CA GLU A 117 -23.05 -8.08 -20.32
C GLU A 117 -24.09 -9.20 -20.31
N THR A 118 -23.66 -10.45 -20.08
CA THR A 118 -24.54 -11.63 -20.07
C THR A 118 -24.48 -12.41 -18.75
N PRO A 119 -24.82 -11.78 -17.61
CA PRO A 119 -24.65 -12.42 -16.29
C PRO A 119 -25.45 -13.70 -16.12
N HIS A 120 -26.63 -13.78 -16.75
CA HIS A 120 -27.51 -14.94 -16.70
C HIS A 120 -26.95 -16.19 -17.41
N GLU A 121 -25.88 -16.09 -18.20
CA GLU A 121 -25.23 -17.26 -18.83
C GLU A 121 -24.35 -18.04 -17.83
N GLY A 122 -24.01 -17.45 -16.69
CA GLY A 122 -23.17 -18.06 -15.67
C GLY A 122 -23.70 -17.94 -14.26
N TYR A 123 -22.87 -18.29 -13.28
CA TYR A 123 -23.20 -18.31 -11.86
C TYR A 123 -23.11 -16.94 -11.17
N ARG A 124 -22.69 -15.89 -11.87
CA ARG A 124 -22.61 -14.55 -11.28
C ARG A 124 -24.01 -14.04 -10.93
N SER A 125 -24.10 -13.24 -9.87
CA SER A 125 -25.36 -12.65 -9.43
C SER A 125 -25.32 -11.14 -9.54
N LYS A 126 -26.44 -10.55 -9.95
CA LYS A 126 -26.70 -9.13 -9.75
C LYS A 126 -26.74 -8.78 -8.26
N PHE A 127 -26.45 -7.52 -7.94
CA PHE A 127 -26.63 -6.95 -6.62
C PHE A 127 -27.01 -5.47 -6.72
N ASP A 128 -27.69 -4.96 -5.70
CA ASP A 128 -27.95 -3.53 -5.59
C ASP A 128 -26.95 -2.88 -4.64
N LYS A 129 -26.38 -1.74 -5.05
CA LYS A 129 -25.39 -0.98 -4.27
C LYS A 129 -25.86 -0.54 -2.89
N ASN A 130 -27.17 -0.40 -2.69
CA ASN A 130 -27.74 -0.07 -1.37
C ASN A 130 -27.74 -1.25 -0.38
N THR A 131 -27.53 -2.48 -0.87
CA THR A 131 -27.36 -3.67 -0.02
C THR A 131 -25.89 -3.95 0.32
N GLU A 132 -24.97 -3.28 -0.37
CA GLU A 132 -23.54 -3.39 -0.15
C GLU A 132 -23.11 -2.57 1.06
N VAL A 133 -22.41 -3.22 1.97
CA VAL A 133 -21.81 -2.61 3.16
C VAL A 133 -20.34 -2.99 3.20
N ALA A 134 -19.46 -2.00 3.03
CA ALA A 134 -18.02 -2.16 3.16
C ALA A 134 -17.50 -1.29 4.30
N THR A 135 -16.79 -1.91 5.25
CA THR A 135 -16.18 -1.25 6.41
C THR A 135 -14.84 -1.89 6.71
N THR A 136 -14.05 -1.33 7.62
CA THR A 136 -12.76 -1.90 8.00
C THR A 136 -12.89 -3.31 8.60
N GLY A 137 -12.40 -4.32 7.90
CA GLY A 137 -12.43 -5.72 8.34
C GLY A 137 -13.75 -6.44 8.14
N TYR A 138 -14.73 -5.84 7.44
CA TYR A 138 -16.03 -6.47 7.18
C TYR A 138 -16.67 -6.00 5.88
N TYR A 139 -17.27 -6.96 5.17
CA TYR A 139 -18.05 -6.73 3.97
C TYR A 139 -19.37 -7.50 4.02
N SER A 140 -20.44 -6.95 3.44
CA SER A 140 -21.69 -7.67 3.21
C SER A 140 -22.41 -7.17 1.95
N VAL A 141 -23.14 -8.08 1.30
CA VAL A 141 -23.98 -7.77 0.13
C VAL A 141 -25.12 -8.79 0.01
N VAL A 142 -26.20 -8.42 -0.68
CA VAL A 142 -27.26 -9.36 -1.08
C VAL A 142 -27.11 -9.70 -2.55
N LEU A 143 -27.09 -10.99 -2.87
CA LEU A 143 -27.04 -11.53 -4.22
C LEU A 143 -28.47 -11.72 -4.74
N ASN A 144 -28.95 -10.77 -5.54
CA ASN A 144 -30.34 -10.69 -5.98
C ASN A 144 -30.82 -11.92 -6.77
N ASP A 145 -29.95 -12.55 -7.57
CA ASP A 145 -30.34 -13.69 -8.39
C ASP A 145 -30.51 -14.99 -7.58
N TYR A 146 -30.01 -15.00 -6.34
CA TYR A 146 -30.03 -16.16 -5.43
C TYR A 146 -30.74 -15.92 -4.09
N ASP A 147 -31.22 -14.70 -3.87
CA ASP A 147 -31.78 -14.24 -2.59
C ASP A 147 -30.89 -14.63 -1.39
N THR A 148 -29.58 -14.48 -1.56
CA THR A 148 -28.57 -14.95 -0.60
C THR A 148 -27.77 -13.77 -0.09
N LYS A 149 -27.74 -13.56 1.22
CA LYS A 149 -26.86 -12.55 1.84
C LYS A 149 -25.50 -13.14 2.13
N VAL A 150 -24.45 -12.40 1.77
CA VAL A 150 -23.06 -12.75 2.01
C VAL A 150 -22.46 -11.81 3.04
N GLU A 151 -21.64 -12.35 3.94
CA GLU A 151 -20.88 -11.59 4.93
C GLU A 151 -19.45 -12.12 5.02
N LEU A 152 -18.47 -11.22 5.03
CA LEU A 152 -17.04 -11.54 5.04
C LEU A 152 -16.36 -10.84 6.21
N THR A 153 -15.41 -11.53 6.85
CA THR A 153 -14.42 -10.95 7.78
C THR A 153 -13.17 -11.83 7.82
N ALA A 154 -12.08 -11.39 8.44
CA ALA A 154 -10.83 -12.13 8.43
C ALA A 154 -10.04 -11.98 9.75
N THR A 155 -9.21 -12.98 10.03
CA THR A 155 -8.01 -12.84 10.85
C THR A 155 -6.80 -12.60 9.94
N ASP A 156 -5.57 -12.62 10.48
CA ASP A 156 -4.37 -12.40 9.66
C ASP A 156 -4.27 -13.40 8.49
N ARG A 157 -4.60 -14.68 8.70
CA ARG A 157 -4.40 -15.76 7.71
C ARG A 157 -5.64 -16.60 7.45
N VAL A 158 -6.78 -16.28 8.08
CA VAL A 158 -8.02 -17.04 7.92
C VAL A 158 -9.16 -16.13 7.48
N GLY A 159 -9.76 -16.47 6.34
CA GLY A 159 -10.99 -15.84 5.88
C GLY A 159 -12.24 -16.48 6.49
N TYR A 160 -13.26 -15.69 6.77
CA TYR A 160 -14.60 -16.13 7.17
C TYR A 160 -15.60 -15.68 6.12
N GLN A 161 -16.28 -16.62 5.48
CA GLN A 161 -17.39 -16.33 4.56
C GLN A 161 -18.67 -16.95 5.11
N ARG A 162 -19.66 -16.12 5.44
CA ARG A 162 -20.97 -16.56 5.92
C ARG A 162 -22.02 -16.28 4.85
N TYR A 163 -22.80 -17.30 4.52
CA TYR A 163 -23.90 -17.21 3.56
C TYR A 163 -25.21 -17.47 4.29
N ILE A 164 -26.18 -16.58 4.10
CA ILE A 164 -27.54 -16.70 4.62
C ILE A 164 -28.42 -17.03 3.43
N PHE A 165 -28.83 -18.29 3.34
CA PHE A 165 -29.60 -18.82 2.23
C PHE A 165 -31.12 -18.75 2.49
N PRO A 166 -31.94 -18.71 1.43
CA PRO A 166 -33.37 -18.93 1.54
C PRO A 166 -33.68 -20.42 1.81
N GLU A 167 -34.95 -20.75 2.05
CA GLU A 167 -35.40 -22.14 2.08
C GLU A 167 -35.23 -22.82 0.70
N THR A 168 -34.41 -23.88 0.62
CA THR A 168 -34.16 -24.62 -0.63
C THR A 168 -33.48 -25.96 -0.38
N ASP A 169 -33.73 -26.95 -1.24
CA ASP A 169 -32.99 -28.22 -1.27
C ASP A 169 -31.78 -28.18 -2.23
N SER A 170 -31.43 -26.99 -2.74
CA SER A 170 -30.43 -26.78 -3.80
C SER A 170 -29.55 -25.56 -3.53
N ALA A 171 -29.09 -25.38 -2.28
CA ALA A 171 -28.06 -24.40 -1.96
C ALA A 171 -26.68 -25.01 -2.24
N TYR A 172 -25.81 -24.26 -2.92
CA TYR A 172 -24.45 -24.68 -3.21
C TYR A 172 -23.45 -23.59 -2.84
N ILE A 173 -22.24 -24.00 -2.45
CA ILE A 173 -21.06 -23.15 -2.41
C ILE A 173 -20.09 -23.66 -3.47
N ILE A 174 -19.81 -22.84 -4.49
CA ILE A 174 -18.83 -23.13 -5.54
C ILE A 174 -17.46 -22.66 -5.07
N PHE A 175 -16.49 -23.57 -5.03
CA PHE A 175 -15.06 -23.32 -4.86
C PHE A 175 -14.41 -23.32 -6.24
N ASP A 176 -14.26 -22.13 -6.82
CA ASP A 176 -13.59 -21.91 -8.09
C ASP A 176 -12.10 -21.60 -7.81
N ILE A 177 -11.27 -22.64 -7.88
CA ILE A 177 -9.85 -22.56 -7.46
C ILE A 177 -8.87 -22.66 -8.62
N GLY A 178 -9.22 -23.35 -9.71
CA GLY A 178 -8.30 -23.69 -10.79
C GLY A 178 -8.26 -22.69 -11.93
N ASN A 179 -8.65 -21.44 -11.71
CA ASN A 179 -8.80 -20.45 -12.78
C ASN A 179 -8.05 -19.15 -12.48
N GLN A 180 -7.69 -18.43 -13.54
CA GLN A 180 -7.05 -17.13 -13.43
C GLN A 180 -7.99 -16.15 -12.74
N LEU A 181 -7.46 -15.42 -11.75
CA LEU A 181 -8.16 -14.41 -10.97
C LEU A 181 -7.27 -13.19 -10.80
N GLY A 182 -7.71 -12.08 -11.38
CA GLY A 182 -6.98 -10.82 -11.40
C GLY A 182 -5.55 -11.00 -11.86
N GLU A 183 -4.62 -10.64 -10.98
CA GLU A 183 -3.18 -10.63 -11.24
C GLU A 183 -2.47 -11.97 -11.05
N SER A 184 -3.19 -13.06 -10.77
CA SER A 184 -2.59 -14.38 -10.59
C SER A 184 -1.81 -14.90 -11.79
N GLY A 185 -2.13 -14.41 -13.00
CA GLY A 185 -1.71 -15.00 -14.26
C GLY A 185 -2.33 -16.37 -14.53
N ALA A 186 -1.82 -17.05 -15.56
CA ALA A 186 -2.33 -18.34 -16.00
C ALA A 186 -2.15 -19.42 -14.92
N VAL A 187 -3.15 -20.30 -14.78
CA VAL A 187 -3.07 -21.45 -13.88
C VAL A 187 -2.27 -22.57 -14.55
N LYS A 188 -1.33 -23.13 -13.81
CA LYS A 188 -0.49 -24.26 -14.23
C LYS A 188 -1.01 -25.58 -13.68
N ASP A 189 -1.44 -25.58 -12.43
CA ASP A 189 -2.02 -26.75 -11.77
C ASP A 189 -2.97 -26.31 -10.65
N ALA A 190 -3.88 -27.19 -10.28
CA ALA A 190 -4.79 -26.99 -9.16
C ALA A 190 -5.29 -28.33 -8.64
N HIS A 191 -5.63 -28.39 -7.36
CA HIS A 191 -6.18 -29.58 -6.73
C HIS A 191 -7.13 -29.16 -5.62
N ILE A 192 -8.33 -29.75 -5.59
CA ILE A 192 -9.30 -29.58 -4.50
C ILE A 192 -9.88 -30.92 -4.11
N ARG A 193 -10.03 -31.13 -2.79
CA ARG A 193 -10.62 -32.34 -2.21
C ARG A 193 -11.54 -32.02 -1.06
N LEU A 194 -12.70 -32.67 -1.03
CA LEU A 194 -13.56 -32.80 0.14
C LEU A 194 -13.07 -34.03 0.92
N ILE A 195 -12.28 -33.79 1.97
CA ILE A 195 -11.58 -34.84 2.72
C ILE A 195 -12.51 -35.55 3.74
N ASP A 196 -13.53 -34.83 4.21
CA ASP A 196 -14.66 -35.34 4.98
C ASP A 196 -15.89 -34.47 4.69
N ASN A 197 -17.03 -34.74 5.32
CA ASN A 197 -18.27 -34.00 5.04
C ASN A 197 -18.26 -32.52 5.47
N GLN A 198 -17.20 -31.97 6.05
CA GLN A 198 -17.12 -30.58 6.49
C GLN A 198 -15.76 -29.93 6.21
N THR A 199 -14.88 -30.59 5.48
CA THR A 199 -13.50 -30.15 5.33
C THR A 199 -13.05 -30.27 3.89
N ILE A 200 -12.53 -29.18 3.35
CA ILE A 200 -12.00 -29.10 2.00
C ILE A 200 -10.56 -28.59 2.06
N ASP A 201 -9.65 -29.24 1.34
CA ASP A 201 -8.28 -28.75 1.17
C ASP A 201 -7.90 -28.65 -0.30
N GLY A 202 -6.84 -27.89 -0.57
CA GLY A 202 -6.36 -27.77 -1.93
C GLY A 202 -5.27 -26.74 -2.13
N PHE A 203 -4.90 -26.59 -3.39
CA PHE A 203 -3.96 -25.58 -3.85
C PHE A 203 -4.27 -25.14 -5.28
N VAL A 204 -3.73 -23.98 -5.64
CA VAL A 204 -3.61 -23.52 -7.02
C VAL A 204 -2.19 -23.02 -7.25
N THR A 205 -1.61 -23.40 -8.39
CA THR A 205 -0.30 -22.95 -8.85
C THR A 205 -0.50 -22.09 -10.09
N THR A 206 0.04 -20.87 -10.07
CA THR A 206 -0.11 -19.90 -11.15
C THR A 206 1.24 -19.37 -11.62
N THR A 207 1.24 -18.83 -12.83
CA THR A 207 2.41 -18.21 -13.46
C THR A 207 2.07 -16.75 -13.80
N PRO A 208 2.21 -15.81 -12.84
CA PRO A 208 1.94 -14.38 -13.05
C PRO A 208 2.78 -13.75 -14.15
N GLU A 209 2.29 -12.67 -14.76
CA GLU A 209 2.98 -11.98 -15.86
C GLU A 209 4.39 -11.50 -15.46
N TYR A 210 4.52 -10.93 -14.26
CA TYR A 210 5.79 -10.42 -13.78
C TYR A 210 6.77 -11.52 -13.38
N VAL A 211 6.26 -12.64 -12.84
CA VAL A 211 7.10 -13.80 -12.55
C VAL A 211 7.67 -14.37 -13.85
N LYS A 212 6.86 -14.47 -14.92
CA LYS A 212 7.37 -14.89 -16.25
C LYS A 212 8.46 -13.96 -16.78
N LYS A 213 8.29 -12.66 -16.56
CA LYS A 213 9.22 -11.63 -17.03
C LYS A 213 10.56 -11.66 -16.29
N TYR A 214 10.55 -11.79 -14.97
CA TYR A 214 11.75 -11.62 -14.14
C TYR A 214 12.36 -12.93 -13.63
N GLN A 215 11.57 -14.00 -13.51
CA GLN A 215 12.01 -15.33 -13.07
C GLN A 215 11.34 -16.44 -13.91
N SER A 216 11.58 -16.42 -15.22
CA SER A 216 11.02 -17.39 -16.16
C SER A 216 11.28 -18.84 -15.72
N GLY A 217 10.25 -19.68 -15.85
CA GLY A 217 10.28 -21.08 -15.43
C GLY A 217 9.95 -21.32 -13.95
N THR A 218 9.54 -20.27 -13.22
CA THR A 218 9.06 -20.37 -11.83
C THR A 218 7.56 -20.07 -11.75
N ASP A 219 6.94 -20.53 -10.66
CA ASP A 219 5.50 -20.41 -10.41
C ASP A 219 5.25 -20.03 -8.95
N LEU A 220 4.03 -19.56 -8.67
CA LEU A 220 3.53 -19.28 -7.33
C LEU A 220 2.48 -20.32 -6.95
N THR A 221 2.54 -20.87 -5.75
CA THR A 221 1.50 -21.76 -5.23
C THR A 221 0.83 -21.14 -4.02
N MET A 222 -0.50 -21.19 -4.00
CA MET A 222 -1.35 -20.81 -2.88
C MET A 222 -2.09 -22.04 -2.39
N PHE A 223 -2.08 -22.25 -1.08
CA PHE A 223 -2.68 -23.39 -0.40
C PHE A 223 -3.83 -22.92 0.49
N PHE A 224 -4.84 -23.77 0.65
CA PHE A 224 -5.94 -23.50 1.55
C PHE A 224 -6.42 -24.74 2.30
N TYR A 225 -7.01 -24.50 3.46
CA TYR A 225 -7.73 -25.47 4.28
C TYR A 225 -9.04 -24.83 4.75
N ALA A 226 -10.17 -25.34 4.30
CA ALA A 226 -11.50 -24.82 4.60
C ALA A 226 -12.29 -25.76 5.50
N LYS A 227 -12.88 -25.20 6.56
CA LYS A 227 -13.84 -25.88 7.44
C LYS A 227 -15.22 -25.25 7.31
N LEU A 228 -16.21 -26.09 7.04
CA LEU A 228 -17.62 -25.73 6.98
C LEU A 228 -18.31 -26.08 8.30
N ASP A 229 -19.23 -25.24 8.77
CA ASP A 229 -20.01 -25.49 10.00
C ASP A 229 -21.25 -26.37 9.77
N LYS A 230 -21.59 -26.61 8.50
CA LYS A 230 -22.66 -27.50 8.06
C LYS A 230 -22.09 -28.67 7.25
N PRO A 231 -22.50 -29.91 7.53
CA PRO A 231 -22.14 -31.07 6.71
C PRO A 231 -22.63 -30.96 5.27
N VAL A 232 -21.72 -31.19 4.32
CA VAL A 232 -21.97 -31.33 2.89
C VAL A 232 -22.78 -32.60 2.64
N GLU A 233 -23.91 -32.45 1.94
CA GLU A 233 -24.78 -33.56 1.55
C GLU A 233 -24.26 -34.29 0.31
N GLU A 234 -23.75 -33.51 -0.65
CA GLU A 234 -23.31 -33.98 -1.95
C GLU A 234 -22.29 -32.99 -2.53
N SER A 235 -21.37 -33.47 -3.37
CA SER A 235 -20.42 -32.62 -4.07
C SER A 235 -20.36 -32.93 -5.56
N LEU A 236 -20.29 -31.85 -6.34
CA LEU A 236 -20.03 -31.87 -7.77
C LEU A 236 -18.62 -31.35 -8.03
N VAL A 237 -17.92 -31.93 -9.00
CA VAL A 237 -16.64 -31.46 -9.50
C VAL A 237 -16.68 -31.26 -11.01
N PHE A 238 -15.96 -30.26 -11.50
CA PHE A 238 -15.83 -29.97 -12.92
C PHE A 238 -14.61 -29.11 -13.21
N LEU A 239 -14.08 -29.21 -14.42
CA LEU A 239 -13.23 -28.15 -14.98
C LEU A 239 -14.13 -27.02 -15.49
N ARG A 240 -13.74 -25.76 -15.29
CA ARG A 240 -14.55 -24.59 -15.64
C ARG A 240 -15.06 -24.68 -17.09
N GLY A 241 -16.38 -24.63 -17.24
CA GLY A 241 -17.07 -24.74 -18.52
C GLY A 241 -17.36 -26.14 -19.02
N GLU A 242 -16.95 -27.18 -18.30
CA GLU A 242 -17.35 -28.57 -18.56
C GLU A 242 -18.61 -28.93 -17.78
N LYS A 243 -19.10 -30.16 -17.95
CA LYS A 243 -20.29 -30.67 -17.27
C LYS A 243 -19.95 -31.08 -15.82
N PRO A 244 -20.76 -30.67 -14.81
CA PRO A 244 -20.62 -31.16 -13.45
C PRO A 244 -20.78 -32.67 -13.33
N LEU A 245 -19.91 -33.30 -12.54
CA LEU A 245 -19.95 -34.73 -12.21
C LEU A 245 -19.94 -34.91 -10.69
N PHE A 246 -20.59 -35.95 -10.18
CA PHE A 246 -20.44 -36.31 -8.76
C PHE A 246 -19.01 -36.72 -8.46
N GLY A 247 -18.45 -36.15 -7.40
CA GLY A 247 -17.09 -36.45 -6.98
C GLY A 247 -16.64 -35.57 -5.83
N ASN A 248 -15.64 -36.01 -5.11
CA ASN A 248 -15.07 -35.32 -3.95
C ASN A 248 -13.63 -34.84 -4.19
N GLU A 249 -13.08 -35.03 -5.39
CA GLU A 249 -11.70 -34.66 -5.74
C GLU A 249 -11.63 -34.32 -7.23
N ILE A 250 -10.90 -33.26 -7.57
CA ILE A 250 -10.56 -32.92 -8.95
C ILE A 250 -9.20 -32.20 -9.02
N LYS A 251 -8.50 -32.41 -10.14
CA LYS A 251 -7.15 -31.89 -10.41
C LYS A 251 -7.07 -31.23 -11.77
N GLY A 252 -6.12 -30.32 -11.90
CA GLY A 252 -5.76 -29.65 -13.14
C GLY A 252 -6.42 -28.29 -13.32
N VAL A 253 -6.00 -27.61 -14.38
CA VAL A 253 -6.50 -26.28 -14.78
C VAL A 253 -8.02 -26.31 -14.95
N GLY A 254 -8.70 -25.36 -14.32
CA GLY A 254 -10.15 -25.23 -14.30
C GLY A 254 -10.83 -25.91 -13.12
N SER A 255 -10.10 -26.64 -12.26
CA SER A 255 -10.65 -27.38 -11.11
C SER A 255 -11.61 -26.52 -10.28
N THR A 256 -12.84 -27.01 -10.18
CA THR A 256 -13.93 -26.38 -9.45
C THR A 256 -14.73 -27.44 -8.71
N MET A 257 -15.17 -27.14 -7.49
CA MET A 257 -16.04 -27.99 -6.69
C MET A 257 -17.28 -27.22 -6.26
N ALA A 258 -18.48 -27.80 -6.35
CA ALA A 258 -19.68 -27.26 -5.76
C ALA A 258 -20.19 -28.21 -4.68
N VAL A 259 -20.31 -27.72 -3.43
CA VAL A 259 -20.81 -28.51 -2.30
C VAL A 259 -22.24 -28.12 -1.95
N LYS A 260 -23.10 -29.12 -1.77
CA LYS A 260 -24.55 -28.98 -1.66
C LYS A 260 -25.04 -29.01 -0.20
N PHE A 261 -26.06 -28.21 0.08
CA PHE A 261 -26.84 -28.20 1.32
C PHE A 261 -28.34 -28.06 1.01
N SER A 262 -29.17 -28.62 1.89
CA SER A 262 -30.59 -28.24 2.01
C SER A 262 -30.73 -27.24 3.15
N THR A 263 -31.28 -26.05 2.91
CA THR A 263 -31.37 -24.94 3.86
C THR A 263 -32.82 -24.58 4.18
N LYS A 264 -33.05 -24.13 5.41
CA LYS A 264 -34.25 -23.39 5.79
C LYS A 264 -34.08 -21.90 5.51
N GLU A 265 -35.20 -21.19 5.55
CA GLU A 265 -35.21 -19.73 5.46
C GLU A 265 -34.24 -19.11 6.48
N GLU A 266 -33.39 -18.20 6.00
CA GLU A 266 -32.36 -17.50 6.78
C GLU A 266 -31.31 -18.42 7.43
N GLU A 267 -31.17 -19.67 6.95
CA GLU A 267 -30.17 -20.59 7.48
C GLU A 267 -28.76 -20.16 7.07
N ARG A 268 -27.85 -20.19 8.04
CA ARG A 268 -26.48 -19.72 7.89
C ARG A 268 -25.54 -20.89 7.64
N VAL A 269 -24.70 -20.77 6.63
CA VAL A 269 -23.55 -21.66 6.40
C VAL A 269 -22.28 -20.83 6.45
N LEU A 270 -21.35 -21.20 7.32
CA LEU A 270 -20.06 -20.54 7.50
C LEU A 270 -18.94 -21.40 6.92
N VAL A 271 -18.10 -20.78 6.10
CA VAL A 271 -16.81 -21.32 5.67
C VAL A 271 -15.69 -20.53 6.36
N LYS A 272 -14.85 -21.21 7.12
CA LYS A 272 -13.58 -20.69 7.63
C LYS A 272 -12.45 -21.25 6.79
N ILE A 273 -11.67 -20.40 6.13
CA ILE A 273 -10.63 -20.82 5.17
C ILE A 273 -9.26 -20.30 5.59
N GLY A 274 -8.42 -21.19 6.11
CA GLY A 274 -7.02 -20.92 6.39
C GLY A 274 -6.21 -20.90 5.10
N LEU A 275 -5.33 -19.92 4.97
CA LEU A 275 -4.53 -19.65 3.78
C LEU A 275 -3.05 -19.84 4.08
N SER A 276 -2.26 -20.27 3.09
CA SER A 276 -0.80 -20.33 3.19
C SER A 276 -0.15 -20.23 1.81
N TYR A 277 1.10 -19.77 1.79
CA TYR A 277 1.96 -19.82 0.60
C TYR A 277 2.99 -20.95 0.65
N THR A 278 2.96 -21.80 1.69
CA THR A 278 4.00 -22.82 1.89
C THR A 278 3.45 -24.25 1.79
N SER A 279 2.29 -24.55 2.38
CA SER A 279 1.70 -25.89 2.33
C SER A 279 0.25 -25.93 2.80
N ILE A 280 -0.44 -27.04 2.50
CA ILE A 280 -1.77 -27.35 3.07
C ILE A 280 -1.68 -27.51 4.60
N ASP A 281 -0.62 -28.14 5.12
CA ASP A 281 -0.44 -28.35 6.56
C ASP A 281 -0.32 -27.02 7.30
N ASN A 282 0.38 -26.04 6.71
CA ASN A 282 0.46 -24.71 7.30
C ASN A 282 -0.83 -23.91 7.13
N ALA A 283 -1.55 -24.06 6.02
CA ALA A 283 -2.90 -23.48 5.89
C ALA A 283 -3.84 -24.01 6.99
N LYS A 284 -3.76 -25.31 7.30
CA LYS A 284 -4.47 -25.95 8.40
C LYS A 284 -4.00 -25.42 9.76
N LEU A 285 -2.69 -25.30 9.99
CA LEU A 285 -2.14 -24.75 11.24
C LEU A 285 -2.59 -23.30 11.49
N ASN A 286 -2.61 -22.48 10.44
CA ASN A 286 -3.12 -21.10 10.50
C ASN A 286 -4.60 -21.10 10.91
N TYR A 287 -5.42 -21.99 10.33
CA TYR A 287 -6.81 -22.19 10.75
C TYR A 287 -6.94 -22.62 12.22
N GLU A 288 -6.18 -23.63 12.64
CA GLU A 288 -6.22 -24.18 14.00
C GLU A 288 -5.86 -23.12 15.05
N THR A 289 -4.87 -22.28 14.72
CA THR A 289 -4.35 -21.25 15.62
C THR A 289 -5.27 -20.04 15.71
N GLU A 290 -5.77 -19.54 14.58
CA GLU A 290 -6.45 -18.23 14.54
C GLU A 290 -7.99 -18.34 14.62
N ALA A 291 -8.58 -19.48 14.22
CA ALA A 291 -9.99 -19.55 13.85
C ALA A 291 -10.79 -20.76 14.35
N ALA A 292 -10.16 -21.88 14.72
CA ALA A 292 -10.89 -23.10 15.09
C ALA A 292 -11.98 -22.85 16.15
N ALA A 293 -11.63 -22.19 17.25
CA ALA A 293 -12.55 -21.89 18.35
C ALA A 293 -13.33 -20.57 18.21
N LYS A 294 -13.02 -19.74 17.20
CA LYS A 294 -13.53 -18.37 17.08
C LYS A 294 -14.77 -18.31 16.19
N THR A 295 -15.85 -17.69 16.65
CA THR A 295 -17.07 -17.49 15.87
C THR A 295 -16.91 -16.37 14.84
N PHE A 296 -17.83 -16.25 13.89
CA PHE A 296 -17.84 -15.14 12.93
C PHE A 296 -17.91 -13.78 13.63
N GLU A 297 -18.79 -13.64 14.65
CA GLU A 297 -18.95 -12.35 15.36
C GLU A 297 -17.71 -11.99 16.17
N GLU A 298 -17.05 -12.96 16.80
CA GLU A 298 -15.78 -12.71 17.50
C GLU A 298 -14.66 -12.33 16.54
N ALA A 299 -14.59 -12.95 15.36
CA ALA A 299 -13.62 -12.57 14.32
C ALA A 299 -13.89 -11.15 13.79
N LYS A 300 -15.16 -10.83 13.51
CA LYS A 300 -15.59 -9.49 13.08
C LYS A 300 -15.26 -8.43 14.13
N GLN A 301 -15.57 -8.69 15.41
CA GLN A 301 -15.26 -7.76 16.48
C GLN A 301 -13.75 -7.60 16.66
N ALA A 302 -12.98 -8.70 16.64
CA ALA A 302 -11.52 -8.64 16.72
C ALA A 302 -10.92 -7.83 15.56
N ALA A 303 -11.43 -8.00 14.34
CA ALA A 303 -11.01 -7.22 13.19
C ALA A 303 -11.28 -5.73 13.37
N HIS A 304 -12.47 -5.38 13.86
CA HIS A 304 -12.83 -4.00 14.17
C HIS A 304 -11.90 -3.39 15.24
N GLU A 305 -11.60 -4.10 16.33
CA GLU A 305 -10.68 -3.61 17.37
C GLU A 305 -9.25 -3.41 16.86
N VAL A 306 -8.76 -4.30 15.99
CA VAL A 306 -7.44 -4.15 15.36
C VAL A 306 -7.40 -2.89 14.48
N TRP A 307 -8.42 -2.69 13.64
CA TRP A 307 -8.53 -1.50 12.81
C TRP A 307 -8.66 -0.22 13.64
N LYS A 308 -9.47 -0.26 14.71
CA LYS A 308 -9.63 0.86 15.64
C LYS A 308 -8.31 1.25 16.29
N GLU A 309 -7.51 0.27 16.73
CA GLU A 309 -6.18 0.53 17.27
C GLU A 309 -5.25 1.18 16.23
N LYS A 310 -5.15 0.58 15.04
CA LYS A 310 -4.21 1.05 14.00
C LYS A 310 -4.58 2.42 13.46
N ILE A 311 -5.84 2.62 13.10
CA ILE A 311 -6.37 3.91 12.62
C ILE A 311 -6.29 4.97 13.73
N GLY A 312 -6.58 4.57 14.98
CA GLY A 312 -6.55 5.46 16.14
C GLY A 312 -5.15 5.93 16.57
N ARG A 313 -4.07 5.45 15.93
CA ARG A 313 -2.71 5.96 16.16
C ARG A 313 -2.52 7.39 15.68
N ILE A 314 -3.35 7.84 14.74
CA ILE A 314 -3.38 9.25 14.32
C ILE A 314 -4.79 9.80 14.51
N ARG A 315 -4.95 10.69 15.48
CA ARG A 315 -6.25 11.26 15.84
C ARG A 315 -6.33 12.68 15.35
N VAL A 316 -7.41 13.01 14.63
CA VAL A 316 -7.62 14.37 14.11
C VAL A 316 -8.92 14.99 14.65
N THR A 317 -8.88 16.29 14.94
CA THR A 317 -10.04 17.09 15.34
C THR A 317 -10.12 18.36 14.49
N GLY A 318 -11.32 18.87 14.25
CA GLY A 318 -11.57 19.91 13.25
C GLY A 318 -11.63 19.35 11.82
N GLY A 319 -11.49 20.23 10.83
CA GLY A 319 -11.62 19.89 9.41
C GLY A 319 -13.06 19.59 8.99
N THR A 320 -13.29 19.39 7.69
CA THR A 320 -14.61 18.97 7.19
C THR A 320 -14.81 17.47 7.39
N ASN A 321 -16.06 17.00 7.27
CA ASN A 321 -16.35 15.56 7.29
C ASN A 321 -15.64 14.83 6.13
N ASP A 322 -15.62 15.43 4.94
CA ASP A 322 -14.96 14.86 3.76
C ASP A 322 -13.44 14.77 3.96
N ASP A 323 -12.82 15.74 4.65
CA ASP A 323 -11.39 15.66 4.99
C ASP A 323 -11.11 14.48 5.92
N LYS A 324 -11.98 14.22 6.92
CA LYS A 324 -11.84 13.04 7.78
C LYS A 324 -12.03 11.74 7.01
N ILE A 325 -13.00 11.69 6.10
CA ILE A 325 -13.23 10.51 5.24
C ILE A 325 -12.00 10.23 4.37
N LYS A 326 -11.50 11.24 3.65
CA LYS A 326 -10.29 11.11 2.82
C LYS A 326 -9.08 10.71 3.66
N PHE A 327 -8.90 11.33 4.83
CA PHE A 327 -7.78 11.05 5.72
C PHE A 327 -7.78 9.61 6.22
N TYR A 328 -8.89 9.17 6.81
CA TYR A 328 -8.96 7.83 7.40
C TYR A 328 -9.04 6.73 6.35
N THR A 329 -9.62 6.99 5.18
CA THR A 329 -9.57 6.05 4.05
C THR A 329 -8.17 5.97 3.44
N GLY A 330 -7.45 7.09 3.31
CA GLY A 330 -6.03 7.10 2.92
C GLY A 330 -5.15 6.33 3.90
N LEU A 331 -5.40 6.48 5.20
CA LEU A 331 -4.70 5.73 6.24
C LEU A 331 -5.02 4.23 6.18
N TYR A 332 -6.26 3.88 5.89
CA TYR A 332 -6.70 2.50 5.66
C TYR A 332 -5.92 1.85 4.50
N HIS A 333 -5.88 2.47 3.32
CA HIS A 333 -5.14 1.92 2.18
C HIS A 333 -3.62 1.86 2.41
N ALA A 334 -3.05 2.82 3.15
CA ALA A 334 -1.64 2.83 3.54
C ALA A 334 -1.19 1.62 4.38
N ILE A 335 -2.15 0.90 5.01
CA ILE A 335 -1.88 -0.29 5.82
C ILE A 335 -2.67 -1.52 5.38
N LEU A 336 -3.35 -1.47 4.23
CA LEU A 336 -4.12 -2.58 3.68
C LEU A 336 -3.27 -3.51 2.80
N GLY A 337 -2.40 -2.92 1.97
CA GLY A 337 -1.52 -3.62 1.03
C GLY A 337 -0.31 -4.30 1.70
N ARG A 338 0.55 -4.92 0.88
CA ARG A 338 1.87 -5.43 1.29
C ARG A 338 1.81 -6.39 2.48
N GLY A 339 0.94 -7.37 2.34
CA GLY A 339 0.47 -8.27 3.38
C GLY A 339 1.34 -9.48 3.63
N LEU A 340 1.02 -10.17 4.71
CA LEU A 340 1.77 -11.31 5.25
C LEU A 340 1.97 -12.42 4.20
N ALA A 341 3.20 -12.94 4.16
CA ALA A 341 3.64 -14.07 3.35
C ALA A 341 4.25 -15.21 4.19
N SER A 342 4.30 -15.07 5.52
CA SER A 342 4.72 -16.12 6.46
C SER A 342 3.55 -16.66 7.27
N ASP A 343 3.57 -17.97 7.54
CA ASP A 343 2.60 -18.68 8.39
C ASP A 343 2.80 -18.38 9.88
N VAL A 344 1.86 -18.80 10.74
CA VAL A 344 1.92 -18.57 12.20
C VAL A 344 3.17 -19.17 12.86
N ASN A 345 3.73 -20.22 12.28
CA ASN A 345 4.94 -20.87 12.77
C ASN A 345 6.24 -20.25 12.20
N GLY A 346 6.15 -19.21 11.37
CA GLY A 346 7.31 -18.54 10.78
C GLY A 346 7.83 -19.18 9.48
N ALA A 347 7.18 -20.21 8.95
CA ALA A 347 7.48 -20.72 7.62
C ALA A 347 7.15 -19.67 6.55
N TYR A 348 7.98 -19.56 5.53
CA TYR A 348 7.79 -18.61 4.43
C TYR A 348 8.31 -19.19 3.10
N PRO A 349 7.77 -18.79 1.95
CA PRO A 349 8.29 -19.19 0.65
C PRO A 349 9.64 -18.49 0.41
N LYS A 350 10.69 -19.25 0.07
CA LYS A 350 11.97 -18.67 -0.37
C LYS A 350 11.94 -18.33 -1.85
N ASN A 351 12.87 -17.47 -2.28
CA ASN A 351 12.94 -17.06 -3.69
C ASN A 351 13.17 -18.21 -4.67
N ASP A 352 13.71 -19.36 -4.24
CA ASP A 352 13.89 -20.56 -5.09
C ASP A 352 12.65 -21.48 -5.13
N GLY A 353 11.66 -21.25 -4.25
CA GLY A 353 10.45 -22.07 -4.10
C GLY A 353 10.53 -23.13 -3.01
N SER A 354 11.69 -23.29 -2.38
CA SER A 354 11.79 -24.04 -1.13
C SER A 354 11.16 -23.25 0.03
N ILE A 355 10.94 -23.91 1.16
CA ILE A 355 10.34 -23.27 2.34
C ILE A 355 11.45 -22.90 3.32
N GLY A 356 11.48 -21.64 3.72
CA GLY A 356 12.34 -21.09 4.75
C GLY A 356 11.64 -21.06 6.10
N GLN A 357 12.40 -20.78 7.15
CA GLN A 357 11.91 -20.75 8.52
C GLN A 357 12.48 -19.51 9.23
N ILE A 358 11.60 -18.63 9.70
CA ILE A 358 11.95 -17.54 10.60
C ILE A 358 12.18 -18.14 11.99
N GLU A 359 13.21 -17.65 12.68
CA GLU A 359 13.49 -18.07 14.06
C GLU A 359 12.29 -17.76 14.96
N THR A 360 11.95 -18.70 15.83
CA THR A 360 10.84 -18.57 16.78
C THR A 360 11.36 -18.52 18.21
N ASP A 361 10.63 -17.82 19.07
CA ASP A 361 10.88 -17.87 20.51
C ASP A 361 10.45 -19.23 21.11
N SER A 362 10.65 -19.39 22.42
CA SER A 362 10.27 -20.61 23.15
C SER A 362 8.77 -20.97 23.09
N GLN A 363 7.91 -20.02 22.71
CA GLN A 363 6.47 -20.20 22.57
C GLN A 363 6.07 -20.46 21.11
N GLY A 364 7.03 -20.52 20.19
CA GLY A 364 6.78 -20.71 18.75
C GLY A 364 6.41 -19.42 18.02
N THR A 365 6.56 -18.24 18.65
CA THR A 365 6.27 -16.95 18.01
C THR A 365 7.43 -16.54 17.11
N PRO A 366 7.21 -16.26 15.82
CA PRO A 366 8.27 -15.79 14.93
C PRO A 366 8.88 -14.47 15.40
N ALA A 367 10.20 -14.32 15.27
CA ALA A 367 10.93 -13.10 15.65
C ALA A 367 10.54 -11.86 14.82
N HIS A 368 9.97 -12.09 13.64
CA HIS A 368 9.38 -11.10 12.75
C HIS A 368 8.48 -11.82 11.75
N HIS A 369 7.80 -11.07 10.88
CA HIS A 369 7.04 -11.63 9.76
C HIS A 369 7.74 -11.45 8.40
N HIS A 370 7.25 -12.17 7.39
CA HIS A 370 7.62 -12.01 5.99
C HIS A 370 6.42 -11.43 5.21
N TYR A 371 6.65 -10.57 4.22
CA TYR A 371 5.59 -9.88 3.48
C TYR A 371 5.77 -9.95 1.96
N ASN A 372 4.64 -10.02 1.25
CA ASN A 372 4.57 -9.68 -0.16
C ASN A 372 4.57 -8.17 -0.33
N THR A 373 5.08 -7.67 -1.45
CA THR A 373 5.14 -6.23 -1.68
C THR A 373 5.32 -5.94 -3.17
N ASP A 374 4.61 -4.96 -3.71
CA ASP A 374 5.04 -4.31 -4.95
C ASP A 374 6.31 -3.46 -4.69
N ALA A 375 6.87 -2.86 -5.74
CA ALA A 375 7.98 -1.93 -5.67
C ALA A 375 7.75 -0.85 -4.61
N ILE A 376 8.84 -0.44 -3.95
CA ILE A 376 8.86 0.68 -3.00
C ILE A 376 9.19 2.01 -3.71
N TRP A 377 9.13 2.02 -5.05
CA TRP A 377 9.39 3.18 -5.88
C TRP A 377 8.42 4.32 -5.52
N GLY A 378 8.97 5.48 -5.18
CA GLY A 378 8.21 6.65 -4.70
C GLY A 378 7.78 6.61 -3.24
N ALA A 379 7.75 5.44 -2.61
CA ALA A 379 7.15 5.26 -1.29
C ALA A 379 7.89 5.98 -0.14
N PHE A 380 9.12 6.44 -0.39
CA PHE A 380 9.89 7.28 0.52
C PHE A 380 9.33 8.70 0.70
N TRP A 381 8.37 9.11 -0.13
CA TRP A 381 7.61 10.37 0.04
C TRP A 381 6.25 10.19 0.69
N ASN A 382 5.88 8.96 1.06
CA ASN A 382 4.55 8.68 1.59
C ASN A 382 4.59 7.58 2.67
N LEU A 383 4.57 6.31 2.29
CA LEU A 383 4.47 5.14 3.13
C LEU A 383 5.61 5.07 4.15
N THR A 384 6.87 5.17 3.76
CA THR A 384 7.97 4.99 4.74
C THR A 384 7.99 6.11 5.77
N GLN A 385 7.57 7.34 5.42
CA GLN A 385 7.45 8.44 6.37
C GLN A 385 6.29 8.21 7.34
N LEU A 386 5.14 7.79 6.82
CA LEU A 386 3.97 7.45 7.62
C LEU A 386 4.23 6.26 8.55
N TRP A 387 4.81 5.18 8.02
CA TRP A 387 5.17 4.00 8.79
C TRP A 387 6.23 4.31 9.83
N THR A 388 7.22 5.16 9.52
CA THR A 388 8.17 5.64 10.52
C THR A 388 7.43 6.32 11.68
N LEU A 389 6.48 7.21 11.41
CA LEU A 389 5.76 7.93 12.47
C LEU A 389 4.82 7.02 13.29
N ALA A 390 4.01 6.19 12.63
CA ALA A 390 2.86 5.53 13.25
C ALA A 390 2.93 4.00 13.26
N TYR A 391 3.72 3.37 12.38
CA TYR A 391 3.78 1.91 12.22
C TYR A 391 5.21 1.35 12.12
N PRO A 392 6.16 1.76 13.01
CA PRO A 392 7.57 1.42 12.86
C PRO A 392 7.83 -0.08 13.02
N GLU A 393 6.97 -0.79 13.74
CA GLU A 393 7.09 -2.25 13.86
C GLU A 393 6.88 -2.98 12.53
N TYR A 394 5.94 -2.52 11.71
CA TYR A 394 5.72 -3.09 10.37
C TYR A 394 6.90 -2.76 9.46
N TYR A 395 7.37 -1.51 9.48
CA TYR A 395 8.47 -1.10 8.61
C TYR A 395 9.76 -1.88 8.92
N SER A 396 10.03 -2.14 10.21
CA SER A 396 11.16 -2.98 10.61
C SER A 396 11.02 -4.43 10.10
N ASP A 397 9.84 -5.03 10.18
CA ASP A 397 9.64 -6.39 9.67
C ASP A 397 9.65 -6.46 8.14
N TRP A 398 9.16 -5.43 7.44
CA TRP A 398 9.31 -5.29 6.00
C TRP A 398 10.80 -5.27 5.60
N ILE A 399 11.65 -4.53 6.33
CA ILE A 399 13.11 -4.56 6.12
C ILE A 399 13.65 -5.98 6.31
N LYS A 400 13.30 -6.66 7.41
CA LYS A 400 13.77 -8.03 7.67
C LYS A 400 13.33 -9.01 6.58
N SER A 401 12.14 -8.83 6.01
CA SER A 401 11.64 -9.59 4.85
C SER A 401 12.56 -9.43 3.64
N GLN A 402 12.96 -8.20 3.33
CA GLN A 402 13.91 -7.92 2.24
C GLN A 402 15.30 -8.52 2.51
N LEU A 403 15.74 -8.54 3.78
CA LEU A 403 17.00 -9.18 4.17
C LEU A 403 16.95 -10.70 4.06
N LEU A 404 15.80 -11.35 4.27
CA LEU A 404 15.63 -12.77 3.97
C LEU A 404 15.81 -13.05 2.48
N VAL A 405 15.18 -12.26 1.61
CA VAL A 405 15.35 -12.38 0.16
C VAL A 405 16.80 -12.15 -0.25
N TYR A 406 17.48 -11.17 0.37
CA TYR A 406 18.91 -10.95 0.14
C TYR A 406 19.76 -12.15 0.57
N LYS A 407 19.49 -12.76 1.72
CA LYS A 407 20.21 -13.99 2.15
C LYS A 407 20.01 -15.14 1.18
N ASP A 408 18.81 -15.28 0.64
CA ASP A 408 18.45 -16.38 -0.27
C ASP A 408 19.08 -16.23 -1.65
N THR A 409 19.26 -15.00 -2.13
CA THR A 409 19.57 -14.72 -3.54
C THR A 409 20.87 -13.94 -3.77
N GLY A 410 21.40 -13.31 -2.72
CA GLY A 410 22.47 -12.33 -2.79
C GLY A 410 22.05 -10.97 -3.37
N TRP A 411 20.75 -10.71 -3.60
CA TRP A 411 20.26 -9.44 -4.16
C TRP A 411 18.96 -8.99 -3.48
N LEU A 412 18.75 -7.67 -3.42
CA LEU A 412 17.47 -7.10 -2.99
C LEU A 412 16.47 -7.21 -4.16
N GLY A 413 15.22 -7.52 -3.85
CA GLY A 413 14.10 -7.41 -4.78
C GLY A 413 13.58 -5.98 -4.87
N ASP A 414 13.07 -5.59 -6.04
CA ASP A 414 12.28 -4.36 -6.18
C ASP A 414 10.86 -4.57 -5.63
N GLY A 415 10.13 -5.52 -6.23
CA GLY A 415 8.89 -6.10 -5.71
C GLY A 415 9.02 -7.62 -5.55
N ILE A 416 8.27 -8.20 -4.60
CA ILE A 416 8.24 -9.63 -4.33
C ILE A 416 6.82 -10.19 -4.15
N ALA A 417 6.56 -11.33 -4.81
CA ALA A 417 5.35 -12.13 -4.69
C ALA A 417 5.75 -13.58 -4.39
N ASN A 418 5.41 -14.10 -3.21
CA ASN A 418 5.95 -15.33 -2.64
C ASN A 418 7.48 -15.39 -2.75
N SER A 419 8.13 -14.28 -2.39
CA SER A 419 9.57 -14.06 -2.54
C SER A 419 10.12 -14.09 -3.97
N ARG A 420 9.29 -14.32 -5.01
CA ARG A 420 9.72 -14.19 -6.41
C ARG A 420 9.77 -12.74 -6.83
N TYR A 421 10.74 -12.38 -7.65
CA TYR A 421 10.88 -11.04 -8.19
C TYR A 421 9.73 -10.71 -9.14
N VAL A 422 9.08 -9.60 -8.84
CA VAL A 422 7.99 -9.03 -9.64
C VAL A 422 8.23 -7.53 -9.78
N SER A 423 9.38 -7.13 -10.32
CA SER A 423 9.77 -5.72 -10.38
C SER A 423 8.82 -4.86 -11.22
N GLY A 424 8.02 -3.98 -10.60
CA GLY A 424 7.16 -3.00 -11.28
C GLY A 424 7.93 -2.01 -12.16
N VAL A 425 8.93 -1.36 -11.57
CA VAL A 425 9.57 -0.15 -12.13
C VAL A 425 11.06 -0.40 -12.44
N GLY A 426 11.79 -1.10 -11.57
CA GLY A 426 13.17 -1.53 -11.83
C GLY A 426 14.27 -0.69 -11.17
N THR A 427 13.97 0.46 -10.56
CA THR A 427 15.00 1.27 -9.86
C THR A 427 15.38 0.72 -8.46
N ASN A 428 14.59 -0.17 -7.85
CA ASN A 428 14.89 -0.76 -6.53
C ASN A 428 15.40 0.22 -5.45
N PHE A 429 14.44 0.81 -4.75
CA PHE A 429 14.69 1.75 -3.65
C PHE A 429 14.78 1.10 -2.26
N THR A 430 14.88 -0.23 -2.18
CA THR A 430 14.92 -0.95 -0.90
C THR A 430 16.12 -0.54 -0.03
N GLY A 431 17.30 -0.32 -0.64
CA GLY A 431 18.49 0.18 0.07
C GLY A 431 18.29 1.59 0.66
N LEU A 432 17.54 2.46 -0.03
CA LEU A 432 17.18 3.80 0.45
C LEU A 432 16.24 3.71 1.66
N ALA A 433 15.22 2.87 1.59
CA ALA A 433 14.29 2.63 2.70
C ALA A 433 15.04 2.14 3.96
N ILE A 434 15.93 1.16 3.81
CA ILE A 434 16.79 0.66 4.89
C ILE A 434 17.60 1.79 5.54
N ALA A 435 18.24 2.63 4.72
CA ALA A 435 19.02 3.77 5.21
C ALA A 435 18.16 4.78 5.97
N ALA A 436 16.97 5.10 5.46
CA ALA A 436 16.02 6.01 6.12
C ALA A 436 15.58 5.48 7.50
N ALA A 437 15.22 4.20 7.60
CA ALA A 437 14.86 3.58 8.88
C ALA A 437 16.02 3.66 9.90
N TYR A 438 17.24 3.40 9.44
CA TYR A 438 18.43 3.54 10.29
C TYR A 438 18.63 4.99 10.77
N ASN A 439 18.47 5.99 9.90
CA ASN A 439 18.59 7.39 10.29
C ASN A 439 17.48 7.83 11.27
N CYS A 440 16.31 7.21 11.21
CA CYS A 440 15.21 7.41 12.16
C CYS A 440 15.33 6.61 13.47
N GLY A 441 16.44 5.90 13.70
CA GLY A 441 16.74 5.25 14.98
C GLY A 441 16.43 3.75 15.05
N PHE A 442 16.03 3.10 13.95
CA PHE A 442 15.70 1.67 13.95
C PHE A 442 16.99 0.84 14.06
N ARG A 443 17.03 -0.10 15.00
CA ARG A 443 18.22 -0.91 15.29
C ARG A 443 17.92 -2.40 15.49
N ASP A 444 16.67 -2.82 15.29
CA ASP A 444 16.20 -4.19 15.57
C ASP A 444 16.28 -5.14 14.36
N PHE A 445 17.19 -4.87 13.42
CA PHE A 445 17.54 -5.74 12.29
C PHE A 445 19.07 -5.88 12.17
N ASP A 446 19.55 -6.83 11.36
CA ASP A 446 20.99 -7.03 11.14
C ASP A 446 21.59 -5.84 10.36
N ILE A 447 22.18 -4.89 11.09
CA ILE A 447 22.73 -3.64 10.54
C ILE A 447 23.84 -3.91 9.52
N ASN A 448 24.67 -4.93 9.75
CA ASN A 448 25.80 -5.21 8.87
C ASN A 448 25.32 -5.79 7.55
N LEU A 449 24.42 -6.77 7.61
CA LEU A 449 23.80 -7.34 6.42
C LEU A 449 22.97 -6.30 5.66
N ALA A 450 22.21 -5.47 6.39
CA ALA A 450 21.41 -4.41 5.80
C ALA A 450 22.28 -3.39 5.06
N TYR A 451 23.40 -2.97 5.65
CA TYR A 451 24.36 -2.11 4.97
C TYR A 451 25.00 -2.79 3.76
N GLU A 452 25.41 -4.06 3.89
CA GLU A 452 25.99 -4.83 2.78
C GLU A 452 25.04 -4.87 1.57
N ALA A 453 23.78 -5.24 1.82
CA ALA A 453 22.73 -5.33 0.81
C ALA A 453 22.46 -3.96 0.16
N ALA A 454 22.30 -2.92 0.98
CA ALA A 454 22.06 -1.55 0.51
C ALA A 454 23.25 -1.04 -0.32
N PHE A 455 24.49 -1.22 0.15
CA PHE A 455 25.70 -0.80 -0.57
C PHE A 455 25.83 -1.51 -1.90
N LYS A 456 25.68 -2.84 -1.92
CA LYS A 456 25.75 -3.63 -3.15
C LYS A 456 24.74 -3.17 -4.19
N ASN A 457 23.51 -2.86 -3.78
CA ASN A 457 22.46 -2.35 -4.65
C ASN A 457 22.85 -1.05 -5.39
N GLU A 458 23.70 -0.22 -4.78
CA GLU A 458 24.13 1.06 -5.37
C GLU A 458 25.35 0.96 -6.28
N ILE A 459 26.16 -0.11 -6.18
CA ILE A 459 27.47 -0.16 -6.83
C ILE A 459 27.71 -1.38 -7.72
N ASP A 460 26.95 -2.46 -7.56
CA ASP A 460 27.18 -3.72 -8.27
C ASP A 460 26.05 -4.03 -9.25
N GLY A 461 26.43 -4.41 -10.47
CA GLY A 461 25.51 -4.94 -11.49
C GLY A 461 26.01 -6.24 -12.12
N LYS A 462 27.05 -6.88 -11.57
CA LYS A 462 27.62 -8.12 -12.11
C LYS A 462 26.78 -9.32 -11.70
N SER A 463 26.44 -10.18 -12.66
CA SER A 463 25.65 -11.40 -12.40
C SER A 463 24.34 -11.13 -11.64
N ARG A 464 23.74 -9.96 -11.88
CA ARG A 464 22.48 -9.52 -11.28
C ARG A 464 21.30 -10.29 -11.91
N PRO A 465 20.45 -10.96 -11.11
CA PRO A 465 19.20 -11.53 -11.61
C PRO A 465 18.27 -10.45 -12.18
N LEU A 466 17.45 -10.81 -13.17
CA LEU A 466 16.39 -9.92 -13.64
C LEU A 466 15.38 -9.64 -12.51
N GLY A 467 14.89 -8.40 -12.44
CA GLY A 467 13.95 -7.96 -11.39
C GLY A 467 14.55 -7.73 -10.00
N ALA A 468 15.86 -7.95 -9.85
CA ALA A 468 16.61 -7.64 -8.65
C ALA A 468 17.62 -6.53 -8.91
N GLY A 469 18.02 -5.80 -7.86
CA GLY A 469 18.97 -4.69 -7.98
C GLY A 469 18.54 -3.61 -8.99
N LYS A 470 19.52 -2.91 -9.56
CA LYS A 470 19.31 -1.81 -10.52
C LYS A 470 19.81 -2.14 -11.93
N PRO A 471 19.02 -1.88 -13.00
CA PRO A 471 19.36 -2.23 -14.37
C PRO A 471 20.62 -1.54 -14.89
N ASP A 472 20.72 -0.22 -14.73
CA ASP A 472 21.75 0.60 -15.38
C ASP A 472 22.90 0.98 -14.42
N VAL A 473 22.97 0.35 -13.25
CA VAL A 473 23.89 0.74 -12.17
C VAL A 473 25.37 0.65 -12.57
N SER A 474 25.77 -0.37 -13.31
CA SER A 474 27.16 -0.54 -13.76
C SER A 474 27.62 0.65 -14.61
N PHE A 475 26.78 1.09 -15.56
CA PHE A 475 27.12 2.21 -16.42
C PHE A 475 27.11 3.52 -15.63
N PHE A 476 26.13 3.71 -14.75
CA PHE A 476 26.06 4.86 -13.84
C PHE A 476 27.30 4.99 -12.95
N VAL A 477 27.77 3.90 -12.35
CA VAL A 477 28.96 3.89 -11.49
C VAL A 477 30.23 4.22 -12.27
N GLU A 478 30.35 3.72 -13.50
CA GLU A 478 31.52 3.94 -14.36
C GLU A 478 31.57 5.36 -14.95
N ASN A 479 30.43 5.87 -15.43
CA ASN A 479 30.36 7.08 -16.24
C ASN A 479 29.74 8.30 -15.52
N GLY A 480 29.14 8.11 -14.35
CA GLY A 480 28.46 9.17 -13.60
C GLY A 480 27.10 9.56 -14.17
N PHE A 481 26.50 8.76 -15.06
CA PHE A 481 25.11 8.87 -15.52
C PHE A 481 24.70 7.56 -16.19
N ALA A 482 23.41 7.27 -16.28
CA ALA A 482 22.86 6.22 -17.14
C ALA A 482 22.42 6.85 -18.48
N PRO A 483 22.75 6.24 -19.64
CA PRO A 483 22.48 6.85 -20.94
C PRO A 483 21.05 6.53 -21.41
N TYR A 484 20.49 7.44 -22.18
CA TYR A 484 19.35 7.16 -23.05
C TYR A 484 19.84 6.49 -24.33
N ALA A 485 19.53 5.21 -24.49
CA ALA A 485 19.98 4.39 -25.62
C ALA A 485 18.88 3.43 -26.08
N PRO A 486 17.78 3.94 -26.68
CA PRO A 486 16.64 3.12 -27.11
C PRO A 486 17.03 2.02 -28.10
N GLU A 487 18.13 2.19 -28.86
CA GLU A 487 18.67 1.17 -29.76
C GLU A 487 19.21 -0.08 -29.03
N LEU A 488 19.47 0.02 -27.72
CA LEU A 488 19.92 -1.09 -26.88
C LEU A 488 18.76 -1.84 -26.21
N GLN A 489 17.54 -1.31 -26.28
CA GLN A 489 16.36 -1.89 -25.64
C GLN A 489 16.11 -3.34 -26.09
N ASN A 490 16.12 -3.59 -27.41
CA ASN A 490 15.92 -4.93 -27.98
C ASN A 490 17.08 -5.92 -27.73
N LYS A 491 18.21 -5.44 -27.18
CA LYS A 491 19.40 -6.24 -26.88
C LYS A 491 19.57 -6.53 -25.39
N THR A 492 18.70 -5.97 -24.56
CA THR A 492 18.74 -6.07 -23.09
C THR A 492 17.31 -6.20 -22.55
N VAL A 493 17.12 -6.02 -21.24
CA VAL A 493 15.79 -6.04 -20.61
C VAL A 493 15.04 -4.78 -21.04
N PRO A 494 13.74 -4.81 -21.38
CA PRO A 494 13.03 -3.67 -21.96
C PRO A 494 13.07 -2.35 -21.16
N GLU A 495 13.29 -2.42 -19.85
CA GLU A 495 13.37 -1.26 -18.95
C GLU A 495 14.77 -0.62 -18.89
N CYS A 496 15.80 -1.30 -19.39
CA CYS A 496 17.15 -0.76 -19.47
C CYS A 496 17.23 0.32 -20.56
N TRP A 497 18.05 1.35 -20.34
CA TRP A 497 18.45 2.36 -21.33
C TRP A 497 17.39 3.32 -21.87
N MET A 498 16.09 2.98 -21.82
CA MET A 498 15.03 3.90 -22.24
C MET A 498 14.82 5.03 -21.23
N PHE A 499 15.22 4.82 -19.97
CA PHE A 499 14.94 5.70 -18.83
C PHE A 499 16.22 6.25 -18.18
N GLY A 500 17.32 6.36 -18.93
CA GLY A 500 18.63 6.73 -18.38
C GLY A 500 18.66 8.03 -17.57
N THR A 501 17.81 9.02 -17.90
CA THR A 501 17.75 10.28 -17.16
C THR A 501 17.08 10.10 -15.79
N SER A 502 15.93 9.44 -15.72
CA SER A 502 15.29 9.12 -14.43
C SER A 502 16.17 8.19 -13.61
N HIS A 503 16.77 7.15 -14.20
CA HIS A 503 17.76 6.31 -13.52
C HIS A 503 18.92 7.11 -12.94
N THR A 504 19.49 8.07 -13.68
CA THR A 504 20.57 8.92 -13.16
C THR A 504 20.13 9.72 -11.94
N LEU A 505 18.93 10.30 -11.95
CA LEU A 505 18.39 11.09 -10.85
C LEU A 505 18.07 10.22 -9.63
N GLU A 506 17.39 9.11 -9.86
CA GLU A 506 16.95 8.16 -8.85
C GLU A 506 18.14 7.45 -8.18
N TYR A 507 19.13 7.02 -8.96
CA TYR A 507 20.34 6.38 -8.43
C TYR A 507 21.22 7.38 -7.67
N SER A 508 21.25 8.64 -8.11
CA SER A 508 21.93 9.71 -7.36
C SER A 508 21.31 9.86 -5.97
N PHE A 509 19.98 9.88 -5.87
CA PHE A 509 19.29 9.99 -4.59
C PHE A 509 19.50 8.76 -3.69
N SER A 510 19.37 7.55 -4.23
CA SER A 510 19.61 6.34 -3.43
C SER A 510 21.07 6.21 -2.98
N CYS A 511 22.04 6.61 -3.81
CA CYS A 511 23.45 6.69 -3.42
C CYS A 511 23.63 7.66 -2.24
N TYR A 512 22.96 8.83 -2.26
CA TYR A 512 23.00 9.75 -1.12
C TYR A 512 22.49 9.10 0.17
N ALA A 513 21.36 8.40 0.11
CA ALA A 513 20.78 7.75 1.27
C ALA A 513 21.73 6.71 1.89
N VAL A 514 22.29 5.82 1.06
CA VAL A 514 23.25 4.81 1.52
C VAL A 514 24.58 5.47 1.94
N ALA A 515 24.96 6.62 1.38
CA ALA A 515 26.12 7.38 1.85
C ALA A 515 25.93 7.83 3.30
N GLN A 516 24.75 8.34 3.66
CA GLN A 516 24.49 8.74 5.05
C GLN A 516 24.54 7.54 6.00
N PHE A 517 24.07 6.37 5.56
CA PHE A 517 24.21 5.14 6.32
C PHE A 517 25.69 4.73 6.48
N ALA A 518 26.48 4.78 5.40
CA ALA A 518 27.92 4.52 5.44
C ALA A 518 28.65 5.46 6.40
N LYS A 519 28.26 6.74 6.41
CA LYS A 519 28.82 7.78 7.27
C LYS A 519 28.59 7.46 8.75
N GLN A 520 27.36 7.11 9.14
CA GLN A 520 27.05 6.73 10.53
C GLN A 520 27.80 5.47 10.98
N LEU A 521 28.07 4.54 10.05
CA LEU A 521 28.87 3.34 10.31
C LEU A 521 30.40 3.58 10.21
N ASN A 522 30.86 4.82 10.04
CA ASN A 522 32.26 5.20 9.86
C ASN A 522 32.96 4.50 8.67
N LYS A 523 32.22 4.18 7.61
CA LYS A 523 32.74 3.59 6.37
C LYS A 523 33.16 4.67 5.38
N THR A 524 34.21 5.43 5.73
CA THR A 524 34.63 6.65 5.03
C THR A 524 34.91 6.47 3.54
N LYS A 525 35.44 5.30 3.14
CA LYS A 525 35.77 5.01 1.74
C LYS A 525 34.50 4.84 0.90
N ASP A 526 33.53 4.09 1.41
CA ASP A 526 32.23 3.85 0.79
C ASP A 526 31.43 5.16 0.75
N TYR A 527 31.42 5.91 1.85
CA TYR A 527 30.83 7.26 1.91
C TYR A 527 31.39 8.17 0.80
N GLY A 528 32.71 8.21 0.63
CA GLY A 528 33.33 9.03 -0.42
C GLY A 528 32.91 8.64 -1.84
N LEU A 529 32.80 7.33 -2.12
CA LEU A 529 32.31 6.82 -3.40
C LEU A 529 30.84 7.18 -3.64
N LEU A 530 29.96 6.82 -2.70
CA LEU A 530 28.52 7.05 -2.81
C LEU A 530 28.19 8.54 -2.87
N ASN A 531 28.86 9.38 -2.09
CA ASN A 531 28.66 10.82 -2.12
C ASN A 531 29.11 11.44 -3.46
N LYS A 532 30.15 10.90 -4.10
CA LYS A 532 30.52 11.29 -5.47
C LYS A 532 29.41 10.92 -6.46
N LEU A 533 28.89 9.70 -6.35
CA LEU A 533 27.80 9.21 -7.21
C LEU A 533 26.48 9.97 -6.97
N ALA A 534 26.23 10.42 -5.75
CA ALA A 534 25.08 11.25 -5.43
C ALA A 534 25.07 12.59 -6.18
N GLY A 535 26.24 13.13 -6.54
CA GLY A 535 26.35 14.33 -7.37
C GLY A 535 26.19 14.10 -8.88
N SER A 536 25.97 12.86 -9.33
CA SER A 536 25.90 12.49 -10.75
C SER A 536 24.74 13.14 -11.51
N TRP A 537 23.68 13.55 -10.83
CA TRP A 537 22.58 14.31 -11.44
C TRP A 537 23.06 15.57 -12.16
N GLU A 538 24.14 16.20 -11.69
CA GLU A 538 24.69 17.41 -12.33
C GLU A 538 25.20 17.12 -13.75
N ASN A 539 25.54 15.87 -14.07
CA ASN A 539 26.03 15.48 -15.39
C ASN A 539 24.93 15.61 -16.44
N ILE A 540 23.68 15.36 -16.10
CA ILE A 540 22.54 15.43 -17.05
C ILE A 540 21.80 16.78 -17.01
N PHE A 541 22.28 17.75 -16.22
CA PHE A 541 21.72 19.09 -16.16
C PHE A 541 22.18 19.94 -17.36
N ASP A 542 21.25 20.34 -18.22
CA ASP A 542 21.50 21.22 -19.35
C ASP A 542 21.43 22.69 -18.90
N LYS A 543 22.56 23.40 -18.98
CA LYS A 543 22.69 24.80 -18.55
C LYS A 543 21.96 25.78 -19.47
N GLU A 544 21.66 25.40 -20.72
CA GLU A 544 20.95 26.26 -21.66
C GLU A 544 19.45 26.31 -21.33
N THR A 545 18.87 25.15 -21.04
CA THR A 545 17.43 25.01 -20.76
C THR A 545 17.10 25.06 -19.26
N HIS A 546 18.10 24.86 -18.40
CA HIS A 546 17.94 24.60 -16.96
C HIS A 546 17.00 23.42 -16.68
N LEU A 547 17.06 22.38 -17.52
CA LEU A 547 16.29 21.15 -17.37
C LEU A 547 17.24 19.95 -17.32
N MET A 548 16.74 18.84 -16.78
CA MET A 548 17.41 17.56 -16.99
C MET A 548 17.19 17.13 -18.42
N ARG A 549 18.26 16.79 -19.14
CA ARG A 549 18.22 16.44 -20.55
C ARG A 549 18.87 15.07 -20.77
N PRO A 550 18.21 14.17 -21.52
CA PRO A 550 18.79 12.86 -21.78
C PRO A 550 20.14 12.93 -22.48
N ARG A 551 21.08 12.10 -22.03
CA ARG A 551 22.41 11.92 -22.64
C ARG A 551 22.50 10.58 -23.35
N LEU A 552 23.10 10.59 -24.54
CA LEU A 552 23.39 9.39 -25.31
C LEU A 552 24.61 8.64 -24.74
N THR A 553 24.89 7.46 -25.29
CA THR A 553 26.03 6.61 -24.90
C THR A 553 27.39 7.28 -25.13
N ASP A 554 27.50 8.23 -26.06
CA ASP A 554 28.70 9.04 -26.29
C ASP A 554 28.83 10.25 -25.33
N GLY A 555 27.86 10.42 -24.43
CA GLY A 555 27.79 11.51 -23.46
C GLY A 555 27.21 12.81 -23.98
N SER A 556 26.87 12.93 -25.27
CA SER A 556 26.20 14.12 -25.81
C SER A 556 24.72 14.19 -25.39
N PHE A 557 24.17 15.39 -25.25
CA PHE A 557 22.72 15.55 -25.06
C PHE A 557 21.96 15.22 -26.34
N ILE A 558 20.76 14.66 -26.22
CA ILE A 558 19.88 14.45 -27.38
C ILE A 558 19.60 15.78 -28.09
N LYS A 559 19.66 15.81 -29.42
CA LYS A 559 19.52 17.05 -30.20
C LYS A 559 18.07 17.54 -30.24
N ASP A 560 17.14 16.67 -30.59
CA ASP A 560 15.71 16.97 -30.68
C ASP A 560 15.05 16.81 -29.30
N PHE A 561 15.17 17.84 -28.47
CA PHE A 561 14.68 17.81 -27.08
C PHE A 561 13.33 18.51 -26.96
N ASP A 562 12.27 17.71 -26.79
CA ASP A 562 10.97 18.17 -26.30
C ASP A 562 10.87 17.86 -24.80
N PRO A 563 10.83 18.87 -23.91
CA PRO A 563 10.80 18.66 -22.48
C PRO A 563 9.47 18.06 -21.97
N THR A 564 8.42 18.05 -22.80
CA THR A 564 7.11 17.47 -22.47
C THR A 564 6.90 16.07 -23.06
N ALA A 565 7.85 15.56 -23.85
CA ALA A 565 7.78 14.22 -24.41
C ALA A 565 7.97 13.18 -23.30
N PRO A 566 6.97 12.31 -23.04
CA PRO A 566 7.10 11.25 -22.07
C PRO A 566 7.95 10.12 -22.61
N TRP A 567 8.51 9.30 -21.72
CA TRP A 567 9.27 8.07 -22.06
C TRP A 567 10.61 8.29 -22.78
N ILE A 568 10.98 9.54 -23.10
CA ILE A 568 12.27 9.88 -23.72
C ILE A 568 13.30 10.15 -22.63
N GLY A 569 13.92 9.08 -22.12
CA GLY A 569 14.89 9.16 -21.03
C GLY A 569 14.27 9.26 -19.64
N PHE A 570 12.94 9.34 -19.53
CA PHE A 570 12.20 9.47 -18.26
C PHE A 570 11.17 8.36 -18.14
N GLN A 571 11.18 7.62 -17.04
CA GLN A 571 10.18 6.60 -16.74
C GLN A 571 8.89 7.25 -16.29
N GLU A 572 7.76 6.94 -16.95
CA GLU A 572 6.42 7.43 -16.57
C GLU A 572 6.35 8.96 -16.39
N GLY A 573 7.12 9.71 -17.17
CA GLY A 573 7.16 11.15 -17.02
C GLY A 573 7.95 11.83 -18.12
N ASN A 574 8.21 13.11 -17.93
CA ASN A 574 8.91 13.97 -18.87
C ASN A 574 9.94 14.85 -18.13
N ALA A 575 10.70 15.67 -18.88
CA ALA A 575 11.76 16.48 -18.31
C ALA A 575 11.26 17.57 -17.37
N ILE A 576 10.07 18.14 -17.61
CA ILE A 576 9.49 19.17 -16.73
C ILE A 576 9.22 18.59 -15.34
N GLN A 577 8.65 17.39 -15.27
CA GLN A 577 8.37 16.69 -14.01
C GLN A 577 9.67 16.30 -13.30
N TYR A 578 10.59 15.63 -13.99
CA TYR A 578 11.80 15.07 -13.39
C TYR A 578 12.90 16.09 -13.07
N THR A 579 12.86 17.31 -13.62
CA THR A 579 13.86 18.33 -13.29
C THR A 579 13.89 18.67 -11.80
N PHE A 580 12.78 18.47 -11.10
CA PHE A 580 12.67 18.70 -9.66
C PHE A 580 13.16 17.52 -8.81
N TYR A 581 13.47 16.37 -9.41
CA TYR A 581 13.91 15.14 -8.72
C TYR A 581 15.40 15.22 -8.34
N VAL A 582 15.72 16.14 -7.43
CA VAL A 582 17.03 16.19 -6.73
C VAL A 582 16.78 16.32 -5.22
N PRO A 583 16.06 15.36 -4.62
CA PRO A 583 15.57 15.49 -3.25
C PRO A 583 16.66 15.60 -2.20
N HIS A 584 17.83 14.99 -2.42
CA HIS A 584 18.96 15.06 -1.49
C HIS A 584 19.68 16.40 -1.48
N GLU A 585 19.63 17.15 -2.59
CA GLU A 585 20.32 18.44 -2.77
C GLU A 585 19.42 19.52 -3.40
N PRO A 586 18.23 19.80 -2.84
CA PRO A 586 17.28 20.75 -3.43
C PRO A 586 17.86 22.16 -3.47
N GLU A 587 18.64 22.57 -2.47
CA GLU A 587 19.31 23.88 -2.44
C GLU A 587 20.31 24.04 -3.60
N ARG A 588 21.01 22.96 -3.96
CA ARG A 588 21.98 22.96 -5.06
C ARG A 588 21.29 23.07 -6.43
N LEU A 589 20.16 22.38 -6.60
CA LEU A 589 19.33 22.53 -7.78
C LEU A 589 18.81 23.98 -7.91
N ILE A 590 18.30 24.54 -6.82
CA ILE A 590 17.81 25.93 -6.76
C ILE A 590 18.92 26.92 -7.12
N GLU A 591 20.15 26.71 -6.62
CA GLU A 591 21.31 27.54 -6.97
C GLU A 591 21.60 27.52 -8.48
N LYS A 592 21.59 26.33 -9.11
CA LYS A 592 21.88 26.18 -10.54
C LYS A 592 20.79 26.74 -11.46
N VAL A 593 19.52 26.62 -11.06
CA VAL A 593 18.38 27.18 -11.81
C VAL A 593 18.25 28.68 -11.57
N GLY A 594 18.63 29.14 -10.38
CA GLY A 594 18.37 30.49 -9.88
C GLY A 594 17.01 30.56 -9.19
N GLN A 595 17.00 31.04 -7.94
CA GLN A 595 15.83 31.03 -7.05
C GLN A 595 14.55 31.63 -7.66
N ASN A 596 14.67 32.78 -8.34
CA ASN A 596 13.51 33.43 -8.99
C ASN A 596 12.96 32.60 -10.15
N ILE A 597 13.84 32.05 -11.00
CA ILE A 597 13.45 31.20 -12.13
C ILE A 597 12.79 29.93 -11.60
N PHE A 598 13.38 29.31 -10.58
CA PHE A 598 12.86 28.11 -9.92
C PHE A 598 11.44 28.34 -9.38
N ASN A 599 11.25 29.39 -8.58
CA ASN A 599 9.96 29.72 -7.98
C ASN A 599 8.89 30.04 -9.03
N ASN A 600 9.21 30.87 -10.02
CA ASN A 600 8.27 31.24 -11.07
C ASN A 600 7.86 30.03 -11.92
N ARG A 601 8.82 29.16 -12.27
CA ARG A 601 8.56 27.93 -13.02
C ARG A 601 7.65 27.00 -12.24
N LEU A 602 7.99 26.72 -10.98
CA LEU A 602 7.24 25.82 -10.12
C LEU A 602 5.80 26.31 -9.89
N ASP A 603 5.61 27.59 -9.56
CA ASP A 603 4.27 28.16 -9.33
C ASP A 603 3.44 28.16 -10.62
N SER A 604 4.05 28.49 -11.77
CA SER A 604 3.37 28.44 -13.07
C SER A 604 2.92 27.03 -13.44
N ILE A 605 3.75 26.02 -13.17
CA ILE A 605 3.40 24.61 -13.39
C ILE A 605 2.14 24.24 -12.61
N PHE A 606 2.06 24.62 -11.33
CA PHE A 606 0.88 24.34 -10.51
C PHE A 606 -0.36 25.13 -10.95
N ILE A 607 -0.21 26.39 -11.35
CA ILE A 607 -1.33 27.19 -11.90
C ILE A 607 -1.92 26.51 -13.13
N ILE A 608 -1.08 26.07 -14.07
CA ILE A 608 -1.53 25.39 -15.28
C ILE A 608 -2.16 24.04 -14.94
N SER A 609 -1.51 23.27 -14.07
CA SER A 609 -1.96 21.91 -13.72
C SER A 609 -3.22 21.91 -12.85
N GLN A 610 -3.54 22.98 -12.13
CA GLN A 610 -4.81 23.06 -11.43
C GLN A 610 -6.01 22.91 -12.41
N SER A 611 -5.89 23.41 -13.65
CA SER A 611 -6.96 23.33 -14.65
C SER A 611 -7.26 21.90 -15.14
N ASN A 612 -6.30 20.97 -15.01
CA ASN A 612 -6.46 19.55 -15.33
C ASN A 612 -6.52 18.68 -14.06
N ILE A 613 -6.86 19.29 -12.92
CA ILE A 613 -6.97 18.61 -11.63
C ILE A 613 -5.63 17.93 -11.26
N PHE A 614 -4.53 18.63 -11.48
CA PHE A 614 -3.17 18.18 -11.17
C PHE A 614 -2.77 16.83 -11.79
N GLY A 615 -3.32 16.47 -12.95
CA GLY A 615 -3.09 15.18 -13.59
C GLY A 615 -3.57 15.14 -15.04
N GLY A 616 -4.21 14.04 -15.44
CA GLY A 616 -4.79 13.89 -16.78
C GLY A 616 -6.25 14.37 -16.92
N GLY A 617 -6.76 15.18 -16.00
CA GLY A 617 -8.17 15.58 -15.99
C GLY A 617 -9.09 14.48 -15.45
N LYS A 618 -10.14 14.13 -16.21
CA LYS A 618 -11.15 13.13 -15.81
C LYS A 618 -11.09 11.84 -16.65
N GLU A 619 -9.97 11.62 -17.32
CA GLU A 619 -9.75 10.40 -18.10
C GLU A 619 -9.52 9.20 -17.17
N LEU A 620 -10.06 8.03 -17.52
CA LEU A 620 -9.89 6.81 -16.74
C LEU A 620 -8.77 5.95 -17.33
N ASN A 621 -7.52 6.27 -16.96
CA ASN A 621 -6.33 5.53 -17.38
C ASN A 621 -5.19 5.76 -16.38
N ALA A 622 -4.51 4.69 -15.97
CA ALA A 622 -3.41 4.74 -15.01
C ALA A 622 -2.23 5.63 -15.46
N PHE A 623 -2.08 5.87 -16.77
CA PHE A 623 -1.05 6.73 -17.36
C PHE A 623 -1.60 8.09 -17.84
N SER A 624 -2.80 8.49 -17.41
CA SER A 624 -3.32 9.82 -17.71
C SER A 624 -2.48 10.89 -17.01
N GLY A 625 -2.02 11.90 -17.76
CA GLY A 625 -1.20 13.01 -17.22
C GLY A 625 0.29 12.95 -17.54
N LEU A 626 0.79 11.94 -18.26
CA LEU A 626 2.23 11.84 -18.61
C LEU A 626 2.77 13.01 -19.44
N HIS A 627 1.91 13.63 -20.25
CA HIS A 627 2.24 14.84 -21.02
C HIS A 627 2.03 16.14 -20.22
N ALA A 628 1.43 16.06 -19.03
CA ALA A 628 1.19 17.24 -18.20
C ALA A 628 2.51 17.75 -17.59
N LEU A 629 2.50 19.02 -17.18
CA LEU A 629 3.64 19.64 -16.51
C LEU A 629 3.82 19.13 -15.07
N TYR A 630 2.72 18.66 -14.47
CA TYR A 630 2.66 18.03 -13.16
C TYR A 630 1.61 16.92 -13.21
N ASN A 631 1.92 15.77 -12.62
CA ASN A 631 0.96 14.69 -12.41
C ASN A 631 1.04 14.20 -10.96
N HIS A 632 0.04 14.54 -10.14
CA HIS A 632 -0.03 14.14 -8.75
C HIS A 632 -0.26 12.63 -8.58
N GLY A 633 -0.91 11.99 -9.55
CA GLY A 633 -1.12 10.55 -9.54
C GLY A 633 0.14 9.73 -9.82
N ASN A 634 1.28 10.38 -10.10
CA ASN A 634 2.54 9.68 -10.32
C ASN A 634 3.66 10.12 -9.34
N GLN A 635 4.40 9.15 -8.84
CA GLN A 635 5.33 9.27 -7.71
C GLN A 635 6.44 10.32 -7.88
N PRO A 636 7.08 10.51 -9.05
CA PRO A 636 8.18 11.47 -9.23
C PRO A 636 7.81 12.92 -8.89
N ASN A 637 6.51 13.22 -8.87
CA ASN A 637 5.97 14.56 -8.65
C ASN A 637 5.51 14.82 -7.20
N LEU A 638 5.42 13.81 -6.34
CA LEU A 638 4.77 13.93 -5.03
C LEU A 638 5.46 14.93 -4.09
N GLN A 639 6.76 15.14 -4.26
CA GLN A 639 7.55 16.08 -3.45
C GLN A 639 7.52 17.53 -3.97
N THR A 640 7.12 17.75 -5.22
CA THR A 640 7.36 19.00 -5.96
C THR A 640 6.76 20.23 -5.28
N ALA A 641 5.59 20.12 -4.65
CA ALA A 641 4.94 21.23 -3.93
C ALA A 641 5.70 21.64 -2.65
N TRP A 642 6.53 20.76 -2.10
CA TRP A 642 7.30 20.98 -0.87
C TRP A 642 8.62 21.70 -1.12
N LEU A 643 9.10 21.74 -2.37
CA LEU A 643 10.35 22.43 -2.73
C LEU A 643 10.33 23.94 -2.46
N PHE A 644 9.16 24.56 -2.35
CA PHE A 644 9.10 25.99 -2.01
C PHE A 644 9.63 26.30 -0.59
N ASN A 645 9.63 25.31 0.32
CA ASN A 645 10.26 25.46 1.63
C ASN A 645 11.78 25.62 1.53
N PHE A 646 12.40 25.02 0.51
CA PHE A 646 13.84 25.15 0.25
C PHE A 646 14.18 26.42 -0.53
N SER A 647 13.26 26.93 -1.33
CA SER A 647 13.48 28.11 -2.19
C SER A 647 13.01 29.43 -1.58
N GLY A 648 12.68 29.46 -0.29
CA GLY A 648 12.32 30.69 0.44
C GLY A 648 10.90 31.19 0.16
N LYS A 649 9.98 30.33 -0.27
CA LYS A 649 8.56 30.66 -0.51
C LYS A 649 7.60 29.67 0.17
N PRO A 650 7.73 29.39 1.48
CA PRO A 650 6.94 28.36 2.17
C PRO A 650 5.42 28.55 2.05
N HIS A 651 4.94 29.80 1.91
CA HIS A 651 3.52 30.07 1.65
C HIS A 651 3.00 29.43 0.35
N LEU A 652 3.84 29.21 -0.65
CA LEU A 652 3.46 28.49 -1.87
C LEU A 652 3.33 26.98 -1.62
N THR A 653 4.19 26.37 -0.78
CA THR A 653 3.96 24.99 -0.31
C THR A 653 2.62 24.88 0.41
N GLN A 654 2.33 25.81 1.33
CA GLN A 654 1.07 25.85 2.07
C GLN A 654 -0.15 26.01 1.15
N LYS A 655 -0.06 26.86 0.12
CA LYS A 655 -1.10 27.03 -0.89
C LYS A 655 -1.33 25.74 -1.66
N TRP A 656 -0.30 25.18 -2.29
CA TRP A 656 -0.45 24.09 -3.26
C TRP A 656 -0.77 22.75 -2.61
N THR A 657 -0.18 22.42 -1.47
CA THR A 657 -0.53 21.20 -0.73
C THR A 657 -2.01 21.20 -0.32
N ARG A 658 -2.52 22.33 0.20
CA ARG A 658 -3.94 22.49 0.53
C ARG A 658 -4.83 22.39 -0.70
N THR A 659 -4.45 23.01 -1.81
CA THR A 659 -5.24 22.93 -3.05
C THR A 659 -5.29 21.51 -3.58
N ILE A 660 -4.17 20.80 -3.63
CA ILE A 660 -4.10 19.40 -4.08
C ILE A 660 -4.98 18.51 -3.21
N CYS A 661 -4.87 18.57 -1.88
CA CYS A 661 -5.73 17.81 -0.97
C CYS A 661 -7.25 18.10 -1.13
N ASN A 662 -7.60 19.29 -1.60
CA ASN A 662 -8.99 19.69 -1.77
C ASN A 662 -9.56 19.34 -3.16
N GLU A 663 -8.72 19.31 -4.19
CA GLU A 663 -9.18 19.24 -5.58
C GLU A 663 -8.82 17.94 -6.28
N PHE A 664 -7.67 17.32 -5.98
CA PHE A 664 -7.26 16.05 -6.60
C PHE A 664 -7.95 14.83 -5.96
N TYR A 665 -8.21 14.91 -4.65
CA TYR A 665 -8.78 13.81 -3.87
C TYR A 665 -10.28 13.96 -3.71
N GLY A 666 -11.01 12.88 -3.98
CA GLY A 666 -12.47 12.77 -3.90
C GLY A 666 -12.98 11.83 -2.82
N THR A 667 -14.31 11.76 -2.71
CA THR A 667 -15.01 10.83 -1.80
C THR A 667 -15.87 9.81 -2.56
N GLU A 668 -15.82 9.82 -3.89
CA GLU A 668 -16.54 8.91 -4.77
C GLU A 668 -15.63 7.79 -5.30
N GLY A 669 -16.24 6.67 -5.72
CA GLY A 669 -15.50 5.56 -6.33
C GLY A 669 -14.70 5.95 -7.58
N ILE A 670 -15.22 6.87 -8.40
CA ILE A 670 -14.57 7.32 -9.64
C ILE A 670 -13.48 8.39 -9.45
N HIS A 671 -13.62 9.24 -8.44
CA HIS A 671 -12.72 10.37 -8.23
C HIS A 671 -11.63 10.04 -7.20
N GLY A 672 -11.95 9.26 -6.15
CA GLY A 672 -11.09 8.84 -5.04
C GLY A 672 -9.68 9.45 -4.97
N TYR A 673 -8.70 8.76 -5.54
CA TYR A 673 -7.27 9.14 -5.53
C TYR A 673 -6.84 9.83 -6.83
N GLY A 674 -7.73 10.66 -7.38
CA GLY A 674 -7.63 11.18 -8.74
C GLY A 674 -8.42 10.31 -9.71
N TYR A 675 -8.98 10.92 -10.75
CA TYR A 675 -9.76 10.21 -11.76
C TYR A 675 -8.87 9.20 -12.51
N GLY A 676 -9.18 7.92 -12.35
CA GLY A 676 -8.53 6.81 -13.07
C GLY A 676 -7.05 6.60 -12.77
N GLN A 677 -6.52 7.22 -11.72
CA GLN A 677 -5.13 7.02 -11.28
C GLN A 677 -5.02 5.72 -10.48
N ASP A 678 -3.86 5.07 -10.56
CA ASP A 678 -3.54 3.98 -9.64
C ASP A 678 -3.25 4.58 -8.25
N GLU A 679 -3.66 3.89 -7.18
CA GLU A 679 -3.39 4.33 -5.80
C GLU A 679 -2.02 3.81 -5.31
N ASP A 680 -1.46 2.84 -6.02
CA ASP A 680 -0.11 2.29 -5.85
C ASP A 680 0.16 1.64 -4.48
N GLN A 681 -0.78 0.84 -3.99
CA GLN A 681 -0.67 0.10 -2.71
C GLN A 681 -0.43 1.01 -1.50
N GLY A 682 -1.23 2.04 -1.35
CA GLY A 682 -1.26 2.93 -0.19
C GLY A 682 -0.49 4.24 -0.39
N GLN A 683 0.16 4.46 -1.54
CA GLN A 683 1.09 5.58 -1.72
C GLN A 683 0.36 6.93 -1.79
N LEU A 684 -0.67 7.05 -2.64
CA LEU A 684 -1.42 8.30 -2.77
C LEU A 684 -2.23 8.58 -1.50
N GLY A 685 -2.76 7.55 -0.84
CA GLY A 685 -3.41 7.67 0.47
C GLY A 685 -2.45 8.15 1.56
N ALA A 686 -1.27 7.57 1.66
CA ALA A 686 -0.26 7.99 2.63
C ALA A 686 0.27 9.41 2.36
N TRP A 687 0.39 9.82 1.09
CA TRP A 687 0.72 11.21 0.76
C TRP A 687 -0.33 12.18 1.28
N TYR A 688 -1.62 11.90 1.04
CA TYR A 688 -2.72 12.72 1.56
C TYR A 688 -2.66 12.83 3.08
N VAL A 689 -2.47 11.71 3.78
CA VAL A 689 -2.35 11.67 5.24
C VAL A 689 -1.22 12.58 5.72
N MET A 690 -0.02 12.45 5.14
CA MET A 690 1.14 13.28 5.51
C MET A 690 0.87 14.77 5.25
N ALA A 691 0.40 15.11 4.05
CA ALA A 691 0.10 16.49 3.67
C ALA A 691 -1.03 17.11 4.51
N ALA A 692 -2.08 16.34 4.84
CA ALA A 692 -3.19 16.78 5.68
C ALA A 692 -2.78 17.02 7.14
N MET A 693 -1.79 16.28 7.64
CA MET A 693 -1.14 16.59 8.92
C MET A 693 -0.23 17.83 8.84
N GLY A 694 0.11 18.27 7.63
CA GLY A 694 1.07 19.34 7.38
C GLY A 694 2.52 18.90 7.58
N LEU A 695 2.85 17.62 7.42
CA LEU A 695 4.20 17.07 7.57
C LEU A 695 4.68 16.43 6.27
N PHE A 696 5.94 16.63 5.90
CA PHE A 696 6.56 15.94 4.77
C PHE A 696 8.09 16.10 4.78
N ASP A 697 8.84 15.09 4.35
CA ASP A 697 10.26 15.25 4.05
C ASP A 697 10.56 14.97 2.57
N VAL A 698 11.07 15.98 1.86
CA VAL A 698 11.55 15.84 0.47
C VAL A 698 12.74 14.88 0.42
N LYS A 699 13.59 14.84 1.46
CA LYS A 699 14.74 13.93 1.55
C LYS A 699 14.34 12.51 1.95
N GLY A 700 13.06 12.21 2.18
CA GLY A 700 12.57 10.86 2.49
C GLY A 700 13.20 10.25 3.75
N LEU A 701 13.57 11.09 4.72
CA LEU A 701 14.24 10.75 5.98
C LEU A 701 15.64 10.12 5.81
N THR A 702 16.29 10.39 4.68
CA THR A 702 17.58 9.78 4.32
C THR A 702 18.81 10.59 4.77
N GLU A 703 18.63 11.82 5.27
CA GLU A 703 19.76 12.57 5.85
C GLU A 703 20.18 11.99 7.22
N GLU A 704 21.44 12.17 7.63
CA GLU A 704 21.94 11.63 8.91
C GLU A 704 21.13 12.09 10.13
N ASN A 705 20.62 13.32 10.10
CA ASN A 705 19.74 13.89 11.12
C ASN A 705 18.45 14.39 10.46
N PRO A 706 17.47 13.49 10.19
CA PRO A 706 16.28 13.82 9.43
C PRO A 706 15.50 15.02 9.96
N LYS A 707 14.88 15.77 9.04
CA LYS A 707 13.98 16.88 9.35
C LYS A 707 12.68 16.74 8.58
N MET A 708 11.56 16.94 9.26
CA MET A 708 10.27 17.10 8.61
C MET A 708 10.02 18.57 8.29
N GLN A 709 9.47 18.83 7.11
CA GLN A 709 8.94 20.14 6.74
C GLN A 709 7.52 20.29 7.26
N LEU A 710 7.21 21.50 7.70
CA LEU A 710 5.85 21.93 7.98
C LEU A 710 5.22 22.58 6.74
N GLY A 711 4.01 22.12 6.42
CA GLY A 711 3.16 22.67 5.38
C GLY A 711 1.98 23.43 5.99
N SER A 712 0.78 23.16 5.47
CA SER A 712 -0.48 23.70 6.01
C SER A 712 -1.42 22.54 6.34
N PRO A 713 -1.66 22.24 7.63
CA PRO A 713 -2.55 21.15 8.02
C PRO A 713 -4.01 21.46 7.69
N LEU A 714 -4.80 20.40 7.46
CA LEU A 714 -6.26 20.50 7.26
C LEU A 714 -7.04 20.53 8.58
N PHE A 715 -6.46 19.98 9.64
CA PHE A 715 -7.14 19.77 10.91
C PHE A 715 -6.75 20.82 11.95
N GLU A 716 -7.61 21.02 12.93
CA GLU A 716 -7.35 21.93 14.05
C GLU A 716 -6.32 21.34 15.02
N ARG A 717 -6.41 20.02 15.22
CA ARG A 717 -5.53 19.24 16.08
C ARG A 717 -5.24 17.89 15.44
N ILE A 718 -3.97 17.49 15.45
CA ILE A 718 -3.50 16.15 15.08
C ILE A 718 -2.69 15.60 16.25
N GLU A 719 -2.98 14.37 16.69
CA GLU A 719 -2.19 13.63 17.67
C GLU A 719 -1.65 12.36 17.03
N ILE A 720 -0.34 12.17 17.07
CA ILE A 720 0.34 10.97 16.57
C ILE A 720 0.85 10.19 17.79
N LYS A 721 0.31 9.00 18.00
CA LYS A 721 0.78 8.06 19.02
C LYS A 721 2.07 7.41 18.54
N LEU A 722 3.15 7.66 19.25
CA LEU A 722 4.48 7.15 18.92
C LEU A 722 4.69 5.78 19.55
N ASN A 723 5.39 4.89 18.83
CA ASN A 723 5.72 3.58 19.36
C ASN A 723 6.95 3.66 20.29
N GLN A 724 6.74 3.48 21.59
CA GLN A 724 7.79 3.59 22.61
C GLN A 724 8.93 2.55 22.49
N LYS A 725 8.75 1.49 21.69
CA LYS A 725 9.84 0.57 21.35
C LYS A 725 10.90 1.26 20.48
N TYR A 726 10.50 2.21 19.64
CA TYR A 726 11.37 2.89 18.67
C TYR A 726 11.71 4.31 19.11
N TYR A 727 10.85 4.96 19.91
CA TYR A 727 10.94 6.37 20.23
C TYR A 727 10.83 6.65 21.74
N PRO A 728 11.52 7.67 22.27
CA PRO A 728 11.40 8.03 23.67
C PRO A 728 10.08 8.76 24.01
N GLY A 729 9.43 9.39 23.03
CA GLY A 729 8.14 10.05 23.20
C GLY A 729 6.95 9.10 23.11
N ASP A 730 5.85 9.46 23.78
CA ASP A 730 4.56 8.74 23.73
C ASP A 730 3.61 9.33 22.67
N THR A 731 3.57 10.66 22.56
CA THR A 731 2.68 11.35 21.62
C THR A 731 3.32 12.64 21.10
N PHE A 732 3.14 12.90 19.81
CA PHE A 732 3.46 14.17 19.18
C PHE A 732 2.17 14.85 18.70
N VAL A 733 2.04 16.14 18.97
CA VAL A 733 0.82 16.92 18.71
C VAL A 733 1.10 18.08 17.78
N ILE A 734 0.25 18.28 16.78
CA ILE A 734 0.18 19.50 15.98
C ILE A 734 -1.14 20.17 16.29
N GLU A 735 -1.09 21.40 16.79
CA GLU A 735 -2.27 22.24 17.03
C GLU A 735 -2.22 23.48 16.15
N THR A 736 -3.39 23.92 15.72
CA THR A 736 -3.56 25.15 14.96
C THR A 736 -4.52 26.11 15.64
N GLU A 737 -4.31 27.40 15.45
CA GLU A 737 -5.26 28.45 15.80
C GLU A 737 -5.75 29.11 14.52
N ASN A 738 -7.07 29.36 14.44
CA ASN A 738 -7.74 29.98 13.30
C ASN A 738 -7.63 29.19 11.98
N ASN A 739 -7.39 27.88 11.98
CA ASN A 739 -7.34 27.11 10.75
C ASN A 739 -8.72 27.06 10.07
N SER A 740 -8.78 27.38 8.78
CA SER A 740 -10.00 27.30 7.98
C SER A 740 -9.64 27.08 6.51
N LYS A 741 -10.65 26.99 5.63
CA LYS A 741 -10.44 26.94 4.18
C LYS A 741 -9.74 28.21 3.66
N GLU A 742 -10.06 29.36 4.24
CA GLU A 742 -9.49 30.67 3.95
C GLU A 742 -8.14 30.84 4.64
N ASN A 743 -8.07 30.49 5.94
CA ASN A 743 -6.87 30.65 6.76
C ASN A 743 -5.91 29.46 6.60
N LYS A 744 -5.22 29.43 5.46
CA LYS A 744 -4.30 28.34 5.10
C LYS A 744 -2.82 28.66 5.34
N TYR A 745 -2.46 29.90 5.65
CA TYR A 745 -1.07 30.31 5.75
C TYR A 745 -0.59 30.36 7.19
N VAL A 746 0.56 29.75 7.47
CA VAL A 746 1.19 29.81 8.81
C VAL A 746 1.75 31.21 9.04
N GLN A 747 1.32 31.85 10.12
CA GLN A 747 1.74 33.19 10.56
C GLN A 747 2.74 33.11 11.72
N SER A 748 2.65 32.08 12.54
CA SER A 748 3.63 31.82 13.59
C SER A 748 3.70 30.34 13.92
N LEU A 749 4.88 29.91 14.34
CA LEU A 749 5.19 28.53 14.70
C LEU A 749 5.90 28.50 16.05
N SER A 750 5.47 27.63 16.94
CA SER A 750 6.23 27.27 18.13
C SER A 750 6.32 25.76 18.31
N LEU A 751 7.47 25.30 18.78
CA LEU A 751 7.73 23.92 19.16
C LEU A 751 8.02 23.88 20.64
N ASN A 752 7.20 23.14 21.40
CA ASN A 752 7.29 23.03 22.86
C ASN A 752 7.34 24.41 23.55
N GLY A 753 6.54 25.36 23.06
CA GLY A 753 6.44 26.73 23.57
C GLY A 753 7.55 27.68 23.12
N LYS A 754 8.54 27.21 22.35
CA LYS A 754 9.62 28.03 21.80
C LYS A 754 9.33 28.41 20.36
N ILE A 755 9.32 29.72 20.07
CA ILE A 755 9.12 30.25 18.72
C ILE A 755 10.19 29.70 17.79
N GLN A 756 9.77 29.23 16.62
CA GLN A 756 10.66 28.77 15.56
C GLN A 756 10.64 29.76 14.39
N LYS A 757 11.80 29.90 13.74
CA LYS A 757 11.95 30.69 12.50
C LYS A 757 12.05 29.82 11.24
N SER A 758 12.10 28.51 11.43
CA SER A 758 12.27 27.52 10.38
C SER A 758 11.02 26.66 10.30
N VAL A 759 10.57 26.36 9.08
CA VAL A 759 9.52 25.36 8.82
C VAL A 759 10.05 23.92 8.88
N PHE A 760 11.36 23.74 9.01
CA PHE A 760 11.98 22.43 9.21
C PHE A 760 12.09 22.12 10.70
N ILE A 761 11.55 20.98 11.11
CA ILE A 761 11.61 20.45 12.47
C ILE A 761 12.46 19.17 12.46
N PRO A 762 13.49 19.06 13.31
CA PRO A 762 14.23 17.82 13.49
C PRO A 762 13.30 16.65 13.81
N PHE A 763 13.48 15.52 13.13
CA PHE A 763 12.73 14.30 13.42
C PHE A 763 12.94 13.83 14.86
N SER A 764 14.12 14.08 15.43
CA SER A 764 14.40 13.81 16.85
C SER A 764 13.45 14.53 17.81
N ASP A 765 12.99 15.73 17.46
CA ASP A 765 12.04 16.49 18.27
C ASP A 765 10.62 15.91 18.16
N ILE A 766 10.27 15.34 16.99
CA ILE A 766 9.03 14.59 16.81
C ILE A 766 9.09 13.28 17.59
N ALA A 767 10.18 12.51 17.44
CA ALA A 767 10.40 11.24 18.13
C ALA A 767 10.48 11.38 19.65
N SER A 768 10.89 12.54 20.17
CA SER A 768 10.85 12.85 21.61
C SER A 768 9.43 13.15 22.11
N GLY A 769 8.45 13.22 21.22
CA GLY A 769 7.10 13.69 21.51
C GLY A 769 7.06 15.19 21.77
N GLY A 770 5.89 15.67 22.16
CA GLY A 770 5.66 17.08 22.45
C GLY A 770 4.68 17.73 21.48
N LYS A 771 4.83 19.02 21.25
CA LYS A 771 3.78 19.82 20.61
C LYS A 771 4.33 20.92 19.69
N VAL A 772 3.81 20.94 18.48
CA VAL A 772 3.85 22.08 17.56
C VAL A 772 2.54 22.86 17.68
N LYS A 773 2.65 24.19 17.74
CA LYS A 773 1.50 25.10 17.66
C LYS A 773 1.69 26.08 16.51
N LEU A 774 0.70 26.15 15.63
CA LEU A 774 0.65 27.01 14.45
C LEU A 774 -0.45 28.05 14.62
N THR A 775 -0.16 29.32 14.34
CA THR A 775 -1.21 30.33 14.14
C THR A 775 -1.44 30.51 12.66
N MET A 776 -2.68 30.34 12.19
CA MET A 776 -3.04 30.40 10.77
C MET A 776 -3.65 31.76 10.40
N GLY A 777 -3.56 32.12 9.12
CA GLY A 777 -4.10 33.37 8.57
C GLY A 777 -4.44 33.27 7.08
N ALA A 778 -5.26 34.21 6.61
CA ALA A 778 -5.79 34.23 5.24
C ALA A 778 -4.78 34.73 4.19
N ASN A 779 -3.80 35.51 4.61
CA ASN A 779 -2.78 36.08 3.74
C ASN A 779 -1.43 35.41 4.00
N PRO A 780 -0.58 35.26 2.96
CA PRO A 780 0.76 34.72 3.15
C PRO A 780 1.58 35.66 4.05
N ASP A 781 2.29 35.07 5.01
CA ASP A 781 3.42 35.75 5.63
C ASP A 781 4.64 35.60 4.70
N THR A 782 5.23 36.74 4.33
CA THR A 782 6.35 36.81 3.39
C THR A 782 7.65 37.24 4.04
N GLU A 783 7.64 37.53 5.34
CA GLU A 783 8.81 37.96 6.11
C GLU A 783 9.66 36.81 6.67
#